data_AF-A0A2Z6MJF5-F1
#
_entry.id   AF-A0A2Z6MJF5-F1
#
_cell.length_a   1.000
_cell.length_b   1.000
_cell.length_c   1.000
_cell.angle_alpha   90.00
_cell.angle_beta   90.00
_cell.angle_gamma   90.00
#
_symmetry.space_group_name_H-M   'P 1'
#
loop_
_entity.id
_entity.type
_entity.pdbx_description
1 polymer ?
#
loop_
_entity_poly.entity_id
_entity_poly.type
_entity_poly.pdbx_seq_one_letter_code
_entity_poly.pdbx_strand_id
1 'polypeptide(L)'
;MDQFRQIGEALGSLKAVMVFRENIQINQRQCCLLLDVFNSAYESIADEVIHNLKFEEKNGKWKVLEQPLREIHKIFKEGEVYIKHCLEIKNFWAKAITLCHNTDCVEFYIHNLLCSMPIVIEAIESAAETSGLDLEEMQRKRLINSNKYIKEYRDMKLFKWKFGKQYLLTQDLCNRYETSWKEDRWFLFNKIHEKKVSDATKYQKKLVDLLLRNLEVSETLEAKLFPSSLLVGSKDYQVRRRMGNGSQYKEIQWLGENFVVRHFSGDIEALEGEIKELLSLSHPNIMDCLCGFTDEEKKECFLLMELMSKTLSTHIKEIHGPRKRLPFLLHVAVDLMLQIARGMEYLHSKKMYHGELNPSNILVKPRSTSPEGYLHSKVSGFGLSSVKDLNQKGNANQNGNLSFIWYSPEVLEEQEHLGGGLISRYTEKSDVYSFGMVCFELLTGKVPFEDSHLQGEKMSRNIRAGERPLFPLHSPKYVINLTKRCWHTDPNQRPNFSSICRVLRYIKRFLALNPGYNKETDPPPIPPVDYCDIESALLRKFPSWGSSESSTISNIPFQMFAYRAIEREKMSTGCKENSESGSEASICGDELVTSGDETNLTVTEKKTSAAQEIINRRKLTLTRKSLDSRMKPGMLKGRLERPPQMSPRLRSLRVNSDKHLIPSPRPRIIRRSSSGHVSDSELT
;
A
#
# COMPACT_ATOMS: atom_id res chain seq x y z
N MET A 1 26.52 4.08 11.42
CA MET A 1 27.02 5.44 11.12
C MET A 1 27.05 5.75 9.62
N ASP A 2 27.62 4.88 8.78
CA ASP A 2 27.76 5.20 7.34
C ASP A 2 26.45 5.51 6.62
N GLN A 3 25.39 4.74 6.91
CA GLN A 3 24.05 5.03 6.37
C GLN A 3 23.53 6.40 6.83
N PHE A 4 23.74 6.76 8.11
CA PHE A 4 23.32 8.06 8.63
C PHE A 4 24.07 9.23 7.96
N ARG A 5 25.38 9.06 7.73
CA ARG A 5 26.20 10.01 6.96
C ARG A 5 25.67 10.19 5.53
N GLN A 6 25.29 9.11 4.86
CA GLN A 6 24.71 9.17 3.51
C GLN A 6 23.37 9.91 3.47
N ILE A 7 22.52 9.78 4.50
CA ILE A 7 21.30 10.60 4.64
C ILE A 7 21.67 12.08 4.73
N GLY A 8 22.67 12.43 5.54
CA GLY A 8 23.19 13.80 5.64
C GLY A 8 23.73 14.34 4.32
N GLU A 9 24.46 13.52 3.55
CA GLU A 9 24.93 13.89 2.20
C GLU A 9 23.77 14.13 1.23
N ALA A 10 22.75 13.27 1.25
CA ALA A 10 21.55 13.44 0.43
C ALA A 10 20.78 14.72 0.81
N LEU A 11 20.64 15.01 2.11
CA LEU A 11 20.03 16.25 2.60
C LEU A 11 20.85 17.49 2.22
N GLY A 12 22.18 17.42 2.31
CA GLY A 12 23.08 18.48 1.86
C GLY A 12 22.94 18.77 0.37
N SER A 13 22.88 17.71 -0.45
CA SER A 13 22.63 17.82 -1.89
C SER A 13 21.28 18.45 -2.19
N LEU A 14 20.23 18.04 -1.48
CA LEU A 14 18.89 18.64 -1.55
C LEU A 14 18.91 20.14 -1.21
N LYS A 15 19.57 20.53 -0.11
CA LYS A 15 19.73 21.93 0.27
C LYS A 15 20.43 22.74 -0.82
N ALA A 16 21.47 22.18 -1.45
CA ALA A 16 22.18 22.82 -2.56
C ALA A 16 21.28 23.03 -3.78
N VAL A 17 20.47 22.03 -4.17
CA VAL A 17 19.50 22.16 -5.27
C VAL A 17 18.44 23.22 -4.94
N MET A 18 17.96 23.24 -3.70
CA MET A 18 16.91 24.16 -3.23
C MET A 18 17.39 25.61 -3.03
N VAL A 19 18.68 25.92 -3.19
CA VAL A 19 19.16 27.31 -3.33
C VAL A 19 18.47 27.99 -4.52
N PHE A 20 18.21 27.26 -5.60
CA PHE A 20 17.54 27.75 -6.80
C PHE A 20 16.00 27.57 -6.75
N ARG A 21 15.40 27.50 -5.56
CA ARG A 21 13.96 27.29 -5.40
C ARG A 21 13.09 28.32 -6.12
N GLU A 22 13.56 29.54 -6.33
CA GLU A 22 12.82 30.58 -7.05
C GLU A 22 12.67 30.28 -8.56
N ASN A 23 13.50 29.37 -9.09
CA ASN A 23 13.39 28.90 -10.47
C ASN A 23 12.33 27.80 -10.62
N ILE A 24 11.84 27.22 -9.51
CA ILE A 24 10.79 26.19 -9.54
C ILE A 24 9.46 26.86 -9.89
N GLN A 25 9.00 26.60 -11.10
CA GLN A 25 7.81 27.28 -11.62
C GLN A 25 6.48 26.67 -11.15
N ILE A 26 6.51 25.39 -10.75
CA ILE A 26 5.36 24.57 -10.36
C ILE A 26 5.81 23.70 -9.18
N ASN A 27 4.96 23.56 -8.16
CA ASN A 27 5.22 22.78 -6.94
C ASN A 27 6.32 23.34 -6.02
N GLN A 28 6.53 24.67 -6.00
CA GLN A 28 7.56 25.29 -5.16
C GLN A 28 7.27 25.09 -3.67
N ARG A 29 6.02 25.26 -3.23
CA ARG A 29 5.61 25.09 -1.82
C ARG A 29 5.76 23.63 -1.38
N GLN A 30 5.36 22.70 -2.24
CA GLN A 30 5.58 21.26 -2.02
C GLN A 30 7.07 20.92 -1.94
N CYS A 31 7.94 21.46 -2.79
CA CYS A 31 9.39 21.23 -2.70
C CYS A 31 9.98 21.78 -1.39
N CYS A 32 9.55 22.98 -0.96
CA CYS A 32 9.95 23.56 0.33
C CYS A 32 9.45 22.72 1.52
N LEU A 33 8.21 22.25 1.48
CA LEU A 33 7.66 21.33 2.48
C LEU A 33 8.50 20.05 2.56
N LEU A 34 8.83 19.43 1.42
CA LEU A 34 9.61 18.21 1.40
C LEU A 34 10.99 18.40 2.03
N LEU A 35 11.67 19.51 1.71
CA LEU A 35 12.95 19.86 2.30
C LEU A 35 12.84 20.03 3.83
N ASP A 36 11.83 20.76 4.31
CA ASP A 36 11.65 21.05 5.73
C ASP A 36 11.33 19.78 6.53
N VAL A 37 10.50 18.89 5.97
CA VAL A 37 10.17 17.60 6.59
C VAL A 37 11.41 16.70 6.62
N PHE A 38 12.19 16.64 5.55
CA PHE A 38 13.42 15.85 5.51
C PHE A 38 14.46 16.39 6.49
N ASN A 39 14.58 17.71 6.61
CA ASN A 39 15.43 18.33 7.62
C ASN A 39 14.96 17.96 9.03
N SER A 40 13.65 18.09 9.31
CA SER A 40 13.07 17.73 10.62
C SER A 40 13.25 16.26 10.96
N ALA A 41 13.16 15.37 9.97
CA ALA A 41 13.42 13.94 10.12
C ALA A 41 14.88 13.66 10.47
N TYR A 42 15.82 14.30 9.75
CA TYR A 42 17.24 14.16 10.01
C TYR A 42 17.59 14.64 11.43
N GLU A 43 17.13 15.82 11.83
CA GLU A 43 17.35 16.35 13.19
C GLU A 43 16.73 15.45 14.26
N SER A 44 15.50 14.95 14.04
CA SER A 44 14.86 14.05 15.01
C SER A 44 15.62 12.72 15.15
N ILE A 45 16.12 12.15 14.05
CA ILE A 45 16.96 10.95 14.09
C ILE A 45 18.30 11.25 14.77
N ALA A 46 18.92 12.40 14.50
CA ALA A 46 20.16 12.84 15.12
C ALA A 46 20.00 12.95 16.64
N ASP A 47 18.95 13.65 17.09
CA ASP A 47 18.58 13.79 18.50
C ASP A 47 18.46 12.40 19.14
N GLU A 48 17.67 11.49 18.57
CA GLU A 48 17.49 10.14 19.14
C GLU A 48 18.80 9.32 19.19
N VAL A 49 19.65 9.42 18.17
CA VAL A 49 20.96 8.75 18.17
C VAL A 49 21.85 9.31 19.28
N ILE A 50 21.93 10.63 19.43
CA ILE A 50 22.77 11.31 20.44
C ILE A 50 22.31 10.97 21.86
N HIS A 51 20.99 10.98 22.11
CA HIS A 51 20.45 10.78 23.46
C HIS A 51 20.48 9.31 23.90
N ASN A 52 20.40 8.35 22.97
CA ASN A 52 20.19 6.94 23.33
C ASN A 52 21.42 6.04 23.11
N LEU A 53 22.32 6.38 22.19
CA LEU A 53 23.41 5.51 21.73
C LEU A 53 24.79 6.06 22.10
N LYS A 54 25.74 5.16 22.34
CA LYS A 54 27.16 5.48 22.53
C LYS A 54 27.92 5.35 21.21
N PHE A 55 28.70 6.38 20.85
CA PHE A 55 29.37 6.45 19.54
C PHE A 55 30.47 5.39 19.37
N GLU A 56 31.11 4.99 20.46
CA GLU A 56 32.15 3.96 20.50
C GLU A 56 31.63 2.60 20.00
N GLU A 57 30.33 2.35 20.14
CA GLU A 57 29.68 1.08 19.79
C GLU A 57 29.22 1.01 18.32
N LYS A 58 29.59 2.01 17.49
CA LYS A 58 29.10 2.18 16.11
C LYS A 58 29.35 1.01 15.16
N ASN A 59 30.38 0.19 15.43
CA ASN A 59 30.75 -0.95 14.57
C ASN A 59 30.12 -2.28 15.02
N GLY A 60 29.46 -2.31 16.18
CA GLY A 60 28.86 -3.52 16.75
C GLY A 60 27.35 -3.39 16.91
N LYS A 61 26.91 -2.73 18.00
CA LYS A 61 25.51 -2.69 18.42
C LYS A 61 24.59 -1.90 17.50
N TRP A 62 25.15 -1.06 16.63
CA TRP A 62 24.40 -0.25 15.67
C TRP A 62 24.00 -1.02 14.40
N LYS A 63 24.34 -2.30 14.28
CA LYS A 63 24.04 -3.12 13.10
C LYS A 63 22.53 -3.19 12.79
N VAL A 64 21.68 -3.18 13.82
CA VAL A 64 20.21 -3.17 13.66
C VAL A 64 19.68 -1.91 12.96
N LEU A 65 20.45 -0.82 12.97
CA LEU A 65 20.07 0.46 12.35
C LEU A 65 20.32 0.49 10.84
N GLU A 66 21.12 -0.44 10.30
CA GLU A 66 21.61 -0.37 8.92
C GLU A 66 20.46 -0.34 7.91
N GLN A 67 19.53 -1.30 7.99
CA GLN A 67 18.43 -1.41 7.04
C GLN A 67 17.36 -0.30 7.21
N PRO A 68 16.92 0.06 8.44
CA PRO A 68 16.03 1.19 8.64
C PRO A 68 16.60 2.52 8.12
N LEU A 69 17.88 2.81 8.39
CA LEU A 69 18.52 4.03 7.88
C LEU A 69 18.72 4.00 6.36
N ARG A 70 18.97 2.83 5.77
CA ARG A 70 19.02 2.66 4.31
C ARG A 70 17.68 3.00 3.66
N GLU A 71 16.55 2.64 4.27
CA GLU A 71 15.22 3.01 3.77
C GLU A 71 15.01 4.52 3.80
N ILE A 72 15.41 5.22 4.87
CA ILE A 72 15.37 6.70 4.93
C ILE A 72 16.25 7.31 3.85
N HIS A 73 17.49 6.83 3.69
CA HIS A 73 18.39 7.32 2.65
C HIS A 73 17.76 7.18 1.25
N LYS A 74 17.15 6.03 0.96
CA LYS A 74 16.42 5.79 -0.29
C LYS A 74 15.30 6.83 -0.50
N ILE A 75 14.49 7.09 0.53
CA ILE A 75 13.42 8.08 0.47
C ILE A 75 13.97 9.49 0.20
N PHE A 76 15.09 9.85 0.84
CA PHE A 76 15.74 11.15 0.61
C PHE A 76 16.23 11.29 -0.83
N LYS A 77 16.83 10.23 -1.39
CA LYS A 77 17.24 10.19 -2.80
C LYS A 77 16.06 10.25 -3.76
N GLU A 78 14.96 9.58 -3.46
CA GLU A 78 13.73 9.66 -4.26
C GLU A 78 13.14 11.08 -4.24
N GLY A 79 13.13 11.75 -3.08
CA GLY A 79 12.72 13.15 -2.97
C GLY A 79 13.68 14.13 -3.68
N GLU A 80 14.98 13.84 -3.71
CA GLU A 80 15.96 14.59 -4.49
C GLU A 80 15.66 14.52 -6.00
N VAL A 81 15.32 13.34 -6.51
CA VAL A 81 14.90 13.17 -7.91
C VAL A 81 13.62 13.96 -8.21
N TYR A 82 12.65 13.96 -7.30
CA TYR A 82 11.42 14.75 -7.44
C TYR A 82 11.69 16.25 -7.53
N ILE A 83 12.47 16.80 -6.60
CA ILE A 83 12.80 18.24 -6.59
C ILE A 83 13.58 18.62 -7.86
N LYS A 84 14.54 17.78 -8.29
CA LYS A 84 15.24 18.00 -9.56
C LYS A 84 14.27 18.02 -10.74
N HIS A 85 13.33 17.10 -10.81
CA HIS A 85 12.31 17.10 -11.84
C HIS A 85 11.46 18.38 -11.83
N CYS A 86 11.06 18.87 -10.65
CA CYS A 86 10.35 20.16 -10.53
C CYS A 86 11.21 21.34 -11.00
N LEU A 87 12.52 21.32 -10.74
CA LEU A 87 13.48 22.36 -11.11
C LEU A 87 13.89 22.33 -12.60
N GLU A 88 13.80 21.19 -13.29
CA GLU A 88 14.23 21.04 -14.69
C GLU A 88 13.67 22.14 -15.62
N ILE A 89 14.49 22.73 -16.49
CA ILE A 89 14.05 23.74 -17.45
C ILE A 89 13.47 23.03 -18.68
N LYS A 90 12.27 22.46 -18.54
CA LYS A 90 11.49 21.86 -19.64
C LYS A 90 10.38 22.80 -20.10
N ASN A 91 9.65 22.40 -21.14
CA ASN A 91 8.46 23.12 -21.62
C ASN A 91 7.46 23.34 -20.46
N PHE A 92 7.18 24.62 -20.15
CA PHE A 92 6.26 24.99 -19.07
C PHE A 92 4.88 24.33 -19.22
N TRP A 93 4.33 24.28 -20.44
CA TRP A 93 2.98 23.73 -20.68
C TRP A 93 2.95 22.22 -20.43
N ALA A 94 3.96 21.48 -20.89
CA ALA A 94 4.06 20.04 -20.63
C ALA A 94 4.16 19.76 -19.12
N LYS A 95 4.98 20.53 -18.40
CA LYS A 95 5.09 20.45 -16.95
C LYS A 95 3.77 20.80 -16.25
N ALA A 96 3.08 21.85 -16.68
CA ALA A 96 1.80 22.25 -16.11
C ALA A 96 0.74 21.15 -16.27
N ILE A 97 0.66 20.50 -17.42
CA ILE A 97 -0.27 19.39 -17.66
C ILE A 97 0.06 18.17 -16.78
N THR A 98 1.34 17.88 -16.57
CA THR A 98 1.77 16.73 -15.77
C THR A 98 1.62 16.97 -14.28
N LEU A 99 1.90 18.19 -13.82
CA LEU A 99 2.03 18.51 -12.39
C LEU A 99 0.81 19.22 -11.79
N CYS A 100 -0.18 19.66 -12.57
CA CYS A 100 -1.31 20.47 -12.08
C CYS A 100 -2.11 19.81 -10.94
N HIS A 101 -2.27 18.49 -11.00
CA HIS A 101 -2.97 17.71 -9.97
C HIS A 101 -2.03 16.86 -9.13
N ASN A 102 -0.71 17.02 -9.26
CA ASN A 102 0.26 16.15 -8.62
C ASN A 102 0.19 16.27 -7.08
N THR A 103 0.05 15.13 -6.42
CA THR A 103 0.00 15.00 -4.95
C THR A 103 1.19 14.21 -4.38
N ASP A 104 2.16 13.85 -5.22
CA ASP A 104 3.26 12.93 -4.89
C ASP A 104 4.10 13.39 -3.71
N CYS A 105 4.29 14.71 -3.53
CA CYS A 105 5.03 15.26 -2.38
C CYS A 105 4.53 14.65 -1.05
N VAL A 106 3.22 14.74 -0.83
CA VAL A 106 2.56 14.32 0.42
C VAL A 106 2.23 12.83 0.36
N GLU A 107 1.57 12.42 -0.71
CA GLU A 107 1.02 11.07 -0.85
C GLU A 107 2.08 10.02 -1.20
N PHE A 108 3.27 10.38 -1.68
CA PHE A 108 4.33 9.40 -1.96
C PHE A 108 5.53 9.60 -1.04
N TYR A 109 6.20 10.75 -1.10
CA TYR A 109 7.48 10.94 -0.40
C TYR A 109 7.30 11.10 1.11
N ILE A 110 6.43 12.00 1.56
CA ILE A 110 6.16 12.20 3.00
C ILE A 110 5.46 10.96 3.57
N HIS A 111 4.50 10.35 2.87
CA HIS A 111 3.92 9.07 3.26
C HIS A 111 5.00 8.00 3.57
N ASN A 112 5.94 7.78 2.65
CA ASN A 112 6.99 6.78 2.82
C ASN A 112 7.93 7.11 3.99
N LEU A 113 8.20 8.40 4.21
CA LEU A 113 8.97 8.87 5.36
C LEU A 113 8.22 8.62 6.67
N LEU A 114 6.94 8.99 6.77
CA LEU A 114 6.12 8.75 7.97
C LEU A 114 5.93 7.25 8.26
N CYS A 115 5.97 6.39 7.25
CA CYS A 115 6.03 4.94 7.44
C CYS A 115 7.38 4.46 7.99
N SER A 116 8.47 5.15 7.64
CA SER A 116 9.84 4.71 7.96
C SER A 116 10.37 5.30 9.28
N MET A 117 9.88 6.47 9.69
CA MET A 117 10.25 7.12 10.95
C MET A 117 10.02 6.20 12.17
N PRO A 118 8.86 5.54 12.34
CA PRO A 118 8.66 4.61 13.45
C PRO A 118 9.62 3.42 13.45
N ILE A 119 10.02 2.95 12.27
CA ILE A 119 10.96 1.83 12.12
C ILE A 119 12.34 2.25 12.64
N VAL A 120 12.83 3.45 12.27
CA VAL A 120 14.13 3.95 12.70
C VAL A 120 14.16 4.25 14.19
N ILE A 121 13.13 4.92 14.71
CA ILE A 121 13.02 5.22 16.15
C ILE A 121 13.06 3.93 16.96
N GLU A 122 12.29 2.93 16.55
CA GLU A 122 12.31 1.63 17.24
C GLU A 122 13.66 0.91 17.12
N ALA A 123 14.31 0.99 15.97
CA ALA A 123 15.64 0.39 15.81
C ALA A 123 16.66 1.05 16.74
N ILE A 124 16.59 2.38 16.93
CA ILE A 124 17.41 3.14 17.89
C ILE A 124 17.08 2.70 19.31
N GLU A 125 15.80 2.61 19.68
CA GLU A 125 15.36 2.11 20.98
C GLU A 125 15.91 0.71 21.28
N SER A 126 15.84 -0.19 20.30
CA SER A 126 16.32 -1.57 20.43
C SER A 126 17.84 -1.64 20.57
N ALA A 127 18.58 -0.82 19.82
CA ALA A 127 20.02 -0.69 20.00
C ALA A 127 20.37 -0.11 21.37
N ALA A 128 19.59 0.86 21.86
CA ALA A 128 19.79 1.52 23.14
C ALA A 128 19.61 0.58 24.35
N GLU A 129 18.64 -0.34 24.30
CA GLU A 129 18.44 -1.38 25.34
C GLU A 129 19.63 -2.32 25.52
N THR A 130 20.50 -2.39 24.50
CA THR A 130 21.72 -3.18 24.52
C THR A 130 22.98 -2.32 24.64
N SER A 131 22.87 -1.00 24.59
CA SER A 131 23.99 -0.05 24.57
C SER A 131 24.57 0.17 25.97
N GLY A 132 25.90 0.24 26.07
CA GLY A 132 26.63 0.31 27.33
C GLY A 132 27.05 -1.06 27.90
N LEU A 133 27.86 -1.02 28.96
CA LEU A 133 28.26 -2.17 29.77
C LEU A 133 27.55 -2.21 31.12
N ASP A 134 26.93 -1.10 31.52
CA ASP A 134 26.21 -0.96 32.78
C ASP A 134 24.82 -1.61 32.68
N LEU A 135 24.64 -2.67 33.47
CA LEU A 135 23.38 -3.43 33.53
C LEU A 135 22.22 -2.58 34.05
N GLU A 136 22.46 -1.64 34.97
CA GLU A 136 21.41 -0.75 35.51
C GLU A 136 20.96 0.24 34.44
N GLU A 137 21.90 0.84 33.71
CA GLU A 137 21.58 1.72 32.58
C GLU A 137 20.74 0.98 31.52
N MET A 138 21.12 -0.26 31.19
CA MET A 138 20.38 -1.10 30.24
C MET A 138 18.95 -1.43 30.75
N GLN A 139 18.80 -1.79 32.02
CA GLN A 139 17.49 -2.05 32.63
C GLN A 139 16.61 -0.79 32.65
N ARG A 140 17.18 0.36 33.00
CA ARG A 140 16.49 1.66 32.98
C ARG A 140 15.99 2.01 31.57
N LYS A 141 16.81 1.80 30.54
CA LYS A 141 16.41 2.02 29.13
C LYS A 141 15.27 1.08 28.71
N ARG A 142 15.33 -0.21 29.08
CA ARG A 142 14.23 -1.16 28.83
C ARG A 142 12.93 -0.73 29.52
N LEU A 143 13.01 -0.23 30.76
CA LEU A 143 11.84 0.27 31.48
C LEU A 143 11.24 1.51 30.81
N ILE A 144 12.07 2.46 30.39
CA ILE A 144 11.62 3.66 29.66
C ILE A 144 10.92 3.26 28.35
N ASN A 145 11.52 2.35 27.59
CA ASN A 145 10.93 1.85 26.35
C ASN A 145 9.63 1.10 26.60
N SER A 146 9.55 0.28 27.66
CA SER A 146 8.29 -0.36 28.06
C SER A 146 7.21 0.67 28.39
N ASN A 147 7.55 1.69 29.17
CA ASN A 147 6.65 2.78 29.55
C ASN A 147 6.22 3.66 28.37
N LYS A 148 6.99 3.68 27.28
CA LYS A 148 6.60 4.39 26.05
C LYS A 148 5.35 3.76 25.41
N TYR A 149 5.19 2.43 25.45
CA TYR A 149 4.13 1.69 24.74
C TYR A 149 2.95 1.28 25.63
N ILE A 150 2.70 2.02 26.72
CA ILE A 150 1.58 1.76 27.64
C ILE A 150 0.21 2.09 27.04
N LYS A 151 -0.86 1.66 27.72
CA LYS A 151 -2.23 1.75 27.19
C LYS A 151 -2.72 3.19 27.01
N GLU A 152 -2.25 4.09 27.86
CA GLU A 152 -2.62 5.51 27.97
C GLU A 152 -2.23 6.28 26.71
N TYR A 153 -1.06 5.97 26.12
CA TYR A 153 -0.59 6.62 24.90
C TYR A 153 -1.23 6.06 23.62
N ARG A 154 -2.15 5.11 23.73
CA ARG A 154 -3.00 4.65 22.62
C ARG A 154 -4.20 5.57 22.43
N ASP A 155 -3.93 6.87 22.39
CA ASP A 155 -4.83 7.96 22.03
C ASP A 155 -4.06 8.92 21.12
N MET A 156 -4.68 9.36 20.03
CA MET A 156 -4.01 10.18 19.01
C MET A 156 -3.53 11.52 19.58
N LYS A 157 -4.33 12.18 20.42
CA LYS A 157 -4.00 13.50 20.94
C LYS A 157 -2.85 13.41 21.93
N LEU A 158 -2.88 12.43 22.84
CA LEU A 158 -1.79 12.18 23.78
C LEU A 158 -0.50 11.75 23.07
N PHE A 159 -0.62 10.90 22.04
CA PHE A 159 0.53 10.51 21.21
C PHE A 159 1.15 11.72 20.51
N LYS A 160 0.35 12.57 19.85
CA LYS A 160 0.84 13.79 19.20
C LYS A 160 1.45 14.78 20.20
N TRP A 161 0.83 14.96 21.37
CA TRP A 161 1.36 15.84 22.41
C TRP A 161 2.73 15.36 22.92
N LYS A 162 2.86 14.06 23.23
CA LYS A 162 4.08 13.52 23.83
C LYS A 162 5.19 13.24 22.82
N PHE A 163 4.84 12.71 21.64
CA PHE A 163 5.78 12.20 20.65
C PHE A 163 5.69 12.91 19.30
N GLY A 164 4.87 13.96 19.16
CA GLY A 164 4.63 14.62 17.88
C GLY A 164 5.90 15.10 17.19
N LYS A 165 6.83 15.75 17.90
CA LYS A 165 8.13 16.16 17.33
C LYS A 165 8.93 14.95 16.82
N GLN A 166 9.03 13.89 17.64
CA GLN A 166 9.77 12.66 17.33
C GLN A 166 9.28 12.00 16.04
N TYR A 167 7.96 12.04 15.77
CA TYR A 167 7.32 11.40 14.62
C TYR A 167 6.88 12.37 13.51
N LEU A 168 7.39 13.61 13.51
CA LEU A 168 7.10 14.63 12.48
C LEU A 168 5.61 15.06 12.40
N LEU A 169 4.91 14.99 13.53
CA LEU A 169 3.50 15.37 13.67
C LEU A 169 3.32 16.66 14.48
N THR A 170 4.21 17.64 14.29
CA THR A 170 3.98 18.98 14.84
C THR A 170 2.76 19.62 14.17
N GLN A 171 2.10 20.55 14.85
CA GLN A 171 0.91 21.21 14.30
C GLN A 171 1.22 21.94 12.98
N ASP A 172 2.38 22.60 12.90
CA ASP A 172 2.85 23.27 11.69
C ASP A 172 2.98 22.31 10.50
N LEU A 173 3.71 21.20 10.68
CA LEU A 173 3.90 20.21 9.62
C LEU A 173 2.56 19.59 9.18
N CYS A 174 1.70 19.22 10.14
CA CYS A 174 0.38 18.66 9.83
C CYS A 174 -0.47 19.62 9.00
N ASN A 175 -0.50 20.91 9.35
CA ASN A 175 -1.22 21.92 8.57
C ASN A 175 -0.65 22.03 7.15
N ARG A 176 0.68 22.07 7.04
CA ARG A 176 1.36 22.21 5.74
C ARG A 176 1.18 20.99 4.84
N TYR A 177 0.99 19.78 5.39
CA TYR A 177 0.65 18.60 4.61
C TYR A 177 -0.68 18.78 3.84
N GLU A 178 -1.61 19.57 4.37
CA GLU A 178 -2.91 19.81 3.75
C GLU A 178 -2.95 21.09 2.89
N THR A 179 -2.18 22.12 3.24
CA THR A 179 -2.24 23.43 2.56
C THR A 179 -1.27 23.58 1.40
N SER A 180 -0.07 22.97 1.45
CA SER A 180 1.00 23.26 0.47
C SER A 180 0.58 22.96 -0.98
N TRP A 181 -0.17 21.88 -1.19
CA TRP A 181 -0.73 21.54 -2.50
C TRP A 181 -1.76 22.58 -2.99
N LYS A 182 -2.63 23.07 -2.10
CA LYS A 182 -3.63 24.10 -2.41
C LYS A 182 -2.96 25.42 -2.77
N GLU A 183 -1.92 25.80 -2.04
CA GLU A 183 -1.12 27.01 -2.29
C GLU A 183 -0.47 26.93 -3.68
N ASP A 184 0.24 25.84 -4.00
CA ASP A 184 0.88 25.68 -5.31
C ASP A 184 -0.13 25.69 -6.47
N ARG A 185 -1.33 25.12 -6.28
CA ARG A 185 -2.41 25.21 -7.27
C ARG A 185 -2.87 26.64 -7.50
N TRP A 186 -3.02 27.42 -6.44
CA TRP A 186 -3.38 28.83 -6.54
C TRP A 186 -2.30 29.65 -7.26
N PHE A 187 -1.02 29.43 -6.93
CA PHE A 187 0.10 30.06 -7.65
C PHE A 187 0.14 29.66 -9.13
N LEU A 188 -0.09 28.37 -9.43
CA LEU A 188 -0.14 27.88 -10.80
C LEU A 188 -1.28 28.53 -11.59
N PHE A 189 -2.48 28.64 -10.98
CA PHE A 189 -3.63 29.31 -11.58
C PHE A 189 -3.30 30.77 -11.97
N ASN A 190 -2.74 31.54 -11.03
CA ASN A 190 -2.37 32.94 -11.29
C ASN A 190 -1.31 33.05 -12.41
N LYS A 191 -0.31 32.17 -12.39
CA LYS A 191 0.76 32.16 -13.40
C LYS A 191 0.25 31.83 -14.80
N ILE A 192 -0.73 30.93 -14.91
CA ILE A 192 -1.40 30.62 -16.17
C ILE A 192 -2.25 31.82 -16.61
N HIS A 193 -2.93 32.48 -15.68
CA HIS A 193 -3.72 33.68 -15.96
C HIS A 193 -2.86 34.85 -16.48
N GLU A 194 -1.69 35.10 -15.89
CA GLU A 194 -0.71 36.10 -16.38
C GLU A 194 -0.27 35.80 -17.83
N LYS A 195 -0.05 34.52 -18.14
CA LYS A 195 0.27 34.07 -19.50
C LYS A 195 -0.89 34.23 -20.49
N LYS A 196 -2.14 34.38 -20.02
CA LYS A 196 -3.31 34.71 -20.85
C LYS A 196 -3.26 36.14 -21.37
N VAL A 197 -2.77 37.06 -20.55
CA VAL A 197 -2.74 38.51 -20.80
C VAL A 197 -1.52 38.93 -21.64
N SER A 198 -0.44 38.14 -21.60
CA SER A 198 0.75 38.33 -22.44
C SER A 198 0.46 38.06 -23.94
N ASP A 199 1.36 38.45 -24.86
CA ASP A 199 1.31 38.18 -26.32
C ASP A 199 1.36 36.67 -26.68
N ALA A 200 0.38 35.91 -26.22
CA ALA A 200 0.25 34.49 -26.41
C ALA A 200 -0.30 34.17 -27.80
N THR A 201 0.32 33.17 -28.45
CA THR A 201 -0.19 32.62 -29.71
C THR A 201 -1.61 32.07 -29.55
N LYS A 202 -2.39 31.98 -30.63
CA LYS A 202 -3.74 31.38 -30.61
C LYS A 202 -3.76 29.98 -30.00
N TYR A 203 -2.70 29.19 -30.23
CA TYR A 203 -2.55 27.86 -29.64
C TYR A 203 -2.29 27.90 -28.13
N GLN A 204 -1.40 28.80 -27.67
CA GLN A 204 -1.15 29.01 -26.24
C GLN A 204 -2.40 29.50 -25.50
N LYS A 205 -3.23 30.35 -26.12
CA LYS A 205 -4.52 30.76 -25.54
C LYS A 205 -5.45 29.56 -25.30
N LYS A 206 -5.50 28.60 -26.23
CA LYS A 206 -6.25 27.34 -26.02
C LYS A 206 -5.67 26.48 -24.90
N LEU A 207 -4.35 26.41 -24.75
CA LEU A 207 -3.69 25.69 -23.65
C LEU A 207 -3.96 26.34 -22.28
N VAL A 208 -3.95 27.67 -22.23
CA VAL A 208 -4.35 28.44 -21.04
C VAL A 208 -5.77 28.08 -20.64
N ASP A 209 -6.72 28.15 -21.57
CA ASP A 209 -8.12 27.83 -21.27
C ASP A 209 -8.29 26.36 -20.83
N LEU A 210 -7.52 25.43 -21.41
CA LEU A 210 -7.49 24.04 -20.96
C LEU A 210 -7.03 23.90 -19.51
N LEU A 211 -5.90 24.50 -19.16
CA LEU A 211 -5.34 24.37 -17.83
C LEU A 211 -6.16 25.11 -16.78
N LEU A 212 -6.71 26.28 -17.09
CA LEU A 212 -7.58 27.01 -16.17
C LEU A 212 -8.84 26.20 -15.86
N ARG A 213 -9.48 25.60 -16.87
CA ARG A 213 -10.64 24.72 -16.65
C ARG A 213 -10.30 23.46 -15.83
N ASN A 214 -9.12 22.87 -16.03
CA ASN A 214 -8.68 21.74 -15.21
C ASN A 214 -8.38 22.16 -13.76
N LEU A 215 -7.96 23.41 -13.53
CA LEU A 215 -7.67 23.95 -12.20
C LEU A 215 -8.91 24.47 -11.46
N GLU A 216 -9.89 25.00 -12.19
CA GLU A 216 -11.15 25.50 -11.67
C GLU A 216 -12.03 24.35 -11.16
N VAL A 217 -12.08 24.19 -9.84
CA VAL A 217 -13.03 23.31 -9.14
C VAL A 217 -14.36 24.05 -8.94
N SER A 218 -14.86 24.76 -9.96
CA SER A 218 -16.16 25.42 -9.84
C SER A 218 -17.25 24.39 -10.10
N GLU A 219 -18.12 24.16 -9.10
CA GLU A 219 -19.33 23.32 -9.21
C GLU A 219 -20.27 23.75 -10.36
N THR A 220 -20.05 24.93 -10.94
CA THR A 220 -20.89 25.56 -11.98
C THR A 220 -20.36 25.45 -13.40
N LEU A 221 -19.10 25.03 -13.62
CA LEU A 221 -18.54 24.90 -14.96
C LEU A 221 -18.55 23.42 -15.36
N GLU A 222 -19.53 23.06 -16.21
CA GLU A 222 -19.55 21.78 -16.91
C GLU A 222 -18.15 21.47 -17.46
N ALA A 223 -17.47 20.49 -16.84
CA ALA A 223 -16.15 20.03 -17.29
C ALA A 223 -16.28 19.37 -18.67
N LYS A 224 -16.31 20.19 -19.72
CA LYS A 224 -16.41 19.75 -21.10
C LYS A 224 -15.06 19.22 -21.57
N LEU A 225 -15.09 18.05 -22.20
CA LEU A 225 -13.97 17.51 -22.97
C LEU A 225 -13.47 18.57 -23.96
N PHE A 226 -12.15 18.61 -24.17
CA PHE A 226 -11.54 19.58 -25.07
C PHE A 226 -11.62 19.11 -26.52
N PRO A 227 -11.69 20.03 -27.51
CA PRO A 227 -11.61 19.62 -28.91
C PRO A 227 -10.30 18.89 -29.21
N SER A 228 -10.37 17.74 -29.87
CA SER A 228 -9.22 16.91 -30.26
C SER A 228 -8.20 17.69 -31.10
N SER A 229 -8.63 18.73 -31.81
CA SER A 229 -7.77 19.66 -32.57
C SER A 229 -6.68 20.36 -31.74
N LEU A 230 -6.85 20.47 -30.41
CA LEU A 230 -5.81 21.00 -29.52
C LEU A 230 -4.64 20.01 -29.35
N LEU A 231 -4.94 18.72 -29.37
CA LEU A 231 -3.94 17.66 -29.25
C LEU A 231 -3.43 17.24 -30.63
N VAL A 232 -4.31 16.68 -31.45
CA VAL A 232 -3.99 16.09 -32.76
C VAL A 232 -3.61 17.14 -33.79
N GLY A 233 -4.13 18.37 -33.66
CA GLY A 233 -3.79 19.50 -34.54
C GLY A 233 -2.50 20.22 -34.16
N SER A 234 -1.81 19.82 -33.08
CA SER A 234 -0.53 20.41 -32.72
C SER A 234 0.57 20.01 -33.69
N LYS A 235 1.47 20.94 -34.02
CA LYS A 235 2.59 20.70 -34.95
C LYS A 235 3.57 19.62 -34.47
N ASP A 236 3.66 19.45 -33.16
CA ASP A 236 4.59 18.52 -32.50
C ASP A 236 3.91 17.21 -32.05
N TYR A 237 2.63 17.02 -32.36
CA TYR A 237 1.93 15.76 -32.09
C TYR A 237 2.46 14.65 -32.98
N GLN A 238 3.05 13.62 -32.38
CA GLN A 238 3.55 12.45 -33.10
C GLN A 238 3.21 11.16 -32.38
N VAL A 239 2.62 10.20 -33.08
CA VAL A 239 2.43 8.84 -32.55
C VAL A 239 3.75 8.10 -32.65
N ARG A 240 4.35 7.75 -31.51
CA ARG A 240 5.63 7.04 -31.41
C ARG A 240 5.46 5.55 -31.63
N ARG A 241 4.51 4.94 -30.94
CA ARG A 241 4.16 3.51 -31.09
C ARG A 241 2.76 3.23 -30.58
N ARG A 242 2.18 2.10 -31.01
CA ARG A 242 0.94 1.54 -30.47
C ARG A 242 1.27 0.51 -29.41
N MET A 243 0.53 0.47 -28.32
CA MET A 243 0.79 -0.41 -27.19
C MET A 243 -0.31 -1.47 -27.06
N GLY A 244 0.07 -2.72 -26.79
CA GLY A 244 -0.85 -3.85 -26.65
C GLY A 244 -1.33 -4.44 -27.98
N ASN A 245 -2.27 -5.39 -27.91
CA ASN A 245 -2.79 -6.14 -29.07
C ASN A 245 -3.86 -5.37 -29.90
N GLY A 246 -4.03 -4.05 -29.68
CA GLY A 246 -5.07 -3.26 -30.34
C GLY A 246 -4.88 -1.75 -30.21
N SER A 247 -5.48 -1.01 -31.15
CA SER A 247 -5.34 0.43 -31.44
C SER A 247 -5.67 1.44 -30.32
N GLN A 248 -6.08 0.98 -29.13
CA GLN A 248 -6.62 1.83 -28.08
C GLN A 248 -5.56 2.64 -27.35
N TYR A 249 -4.38 2.08 -27.07
CA TYR A 249 -3.32 2.82 -26.38
C TYR A 249 -2.20 3.19 -27.35
N LYS A 250 -1.84 4.47 -27.38
CA LYS A 250 -0.77 5.02 -28.22
C LYS A 250 0.21 5.80 -27.36
N GLU A 251 1.49 5.49 -27.48
CA GLU A 251 2.53 6.41 -27.00
C GLU A 251 2.64 7.55 -28.00
N ILE A 252 2.51 8.78 -27.51
CA ILE A 252 2.59 9.99 -28.31
C ILE A 252 3.70 10.90 -27.77
N GLN A 253 4.22 11.77 -28.62
CA GLN A 253 4.95 12.96 -28.20
C GLN A 253 4.06 14.17 -28.39
N TRP A 254 4.01 15.04 -27.38
CA TRP A 254 3.28 16.31 -27.41
C TRP A 254 3.93 17.29 -26.42
N LEU A 255 4.08 18.56 -26.80
CA LEU A 255 4.78 19.58 -26.01
C LEU A 255 6.23 19.22 -25.63
N GLY A 256 6.87 18.39 -26.46
CA GLY A 256 8.23 17.88 -26.25
C GLY A 256 8.36 16.70 -25.28
N GLU A 257 7.28 16.26 -24.65
CA GLU A 257 7.26 15.13 -23.70
C GLU A 257 6.48 13.95 -24.27
N ASN A 258 6.75 12.75 -23.72
CA ASN A 258 6.05 11.54 -24.11
C ASN A 258 4.86 11.27 -23.17
N PHE A 259 3.72 10.96 -23.76
CA PHE A 259 2.48 10.62 -23.05
C PHE A 259 1.87 9.35 -23.62
N VAL A 260 0.87 8.82 -22.91
CA VAL A 260 0.00 7.77 -23.43
C VAL A 260 -1.37 8.37 -23.71
N VAL A 261 -1.95 8.03 -24.85
CA VAL A 261 -3.34 8.33 -25.17
C VAL A 261 -4.13 7.04 -25.24
N ARG A 262 -5.20 6.96 -24.45
CA ARG A 262 -6.27 5.98 -24.61
C ARG A 262 -7.32 6.55 -25.56
N HIS A 263 -7.52 5.88 -26.69
CA HIS A 263 -8.40 6.27 -27.78
C HIS A 263 -9.52 5.25 -27.92
N PHE A 264 -10.76 5.72 -28.00
CA PHE A 264 -11.95 4.91 -28.27
C PHE A 264 -13.02 5.74 -28.98
N SER A 265 -13.92 5.05 -29.67
CA SER A 265 -15.07 5.65 -30.35
C SER A 265 -16.36 5.18 -29.69
N GLY A 266 -17.38 6.03 -29.60
CA GLY A 266 -18.65 5.67 -28.98
C GLY A 266 -19.56 6.86 -28.72
N ASP A 267 -20.66 6.62 -28.01
CA ASP A 267 -21.53 7.69 -27.50
C ASP A 267 -20.84 8.42 -26.34
N ILE A 268 -20.06 9.45 -26.66
CA ILE A 268 -19.25 10.18 -25.67
C ILE A 268 -20.13 10.97 -24.70
N GLU A 269 -21.33 11.41 -25.13
CA GLU A 269 -22.28 12.12 -24.26
C GLU A 269 -22.76 11.19 -23.13
N ALA A 270 -23.08 9.94 -23.45
CA ALA A 270 -23.46 8.94 -22.45
C ALA A 270 -22.31 8.60 -21.46
N LEU A 271 -21.05 8.80 -21.87
CA LEU A 271 -19.86 8.49 -21.07
C LEU A 271 -19.31 9.69 -20.30
N GLU A 272 -19.85 10.89 -20.53
CA GLU A 272 -19.26 12.13 -20.02
C GLU A 272 -19.15 12.11 -18.49
N GLY A 273 -20.16 11.57 -17.80
CA GLY A 273 -20.14 11.37 -16.35
C GLY A 273 -18.98 10.48 -15.87
N GLU A 274 -18.81 9.30 -16.47
CA GLU A 274 -17.71 8.38 -16.14
C GLU A 274 -16.34 9.01 -16.43
N ILE A 275 -16.21 9.76 -17.54
CA ILE A 275 -14.96 10.43 -17.91
C ILE A 275 -14.63 11.56 -16.92
N LYS A 276 -15.62 12.34 -16.48
CA LYS A 276 -15.45 13.40 -15.47
C LYS A 276 -14.95 12.84 -14.14
N GLU A 277 -15.51 11.72 -13.69
CA GLU A 277 -15.04 11.03 -12.49
C GLU A 277 -13.57 10.62 -12.64
N LEU A 278 -13.20 10.01 -13.78
CA LEU A 278 -11.81 9.61 -14.06
C LEU A 278 -10.82 10.78 -14.07
N LEU A 279 -11.20 11.93 -14.66
CA LEU A 279 -10.36 13.13 -14.71
C LEU A 279 -10.19 13.79 -13.34
N SER A 280 -11.10 13.53 -12.38
CA SER A 280 -11.02 14.08 -11.03
C SER A 280 -10.06 13.33 -10.10
N LEU A 281 -9.62 12.12 -10.50
CA LEU A 281 -8.76 11.28 -9.70
C LEU A 281 -7.31 11.78 -9.75
N SER A 282 -6.67 11.80 -8.58
CA SER A 282 -5.24 12.08 -8.43
C SER A 282 -4.71 11.33 -7.23
N HIS A 283 -3.83 10.37 -7.47
CA HIS A 283 -3.12 9.63 -6.43
C HIS A 283 -1.86 8.95 -7.02
N PRO A 284 -0.73 8.90 -6.30
CA PRO A 284 0.53 8.36 -6.85
C PRO A 284 0.47 6.90 -7.28
N ASN A 285 -0.52 6.13 -6.81
CA ASN A 285 -0.71 4.72 -7.17
C ASN A 285 -1.95 4.45 -8.03
N ILE A 286 -2.58 5.51 -8.56
CA ILE A 286 -3.62 5.44 -9.58
C ILE A 286 -3.08 6.02 -10.88
N MET A 287 -3.48 5.46 -12.01
CA MET A 287 -3.09 6.00 -13.32
C MET A 287 -3.83 7.31 -13.58
N ASP A 288 -3.09 8.41 -13.57
CA ASP A 288 -3.65 9.75 -13.76
C ASP A 288 -4.12 9.96 -15.20
N CYS A 289 -5.38 10.36 -15.34
CA CYS A 289 -5.92 10.88 -16.59
C CYS A 289 -5.78 12.40 -16.58
N LEU A 290 -4.76 12.92 -17.26
CA LEU A 290 -4.36 14.32 -17.20
C LEU A 290 -5.38 15.24 -17.90
N CYS A 291 -5.90 14.82 -19.06
CA CYS A 291 -6.83 15.59 -19.89
C CYS A 291 -7.73 14.65 -20.72
N GLY A 292 -8.96 15.08 -21.00
CA GLY A 292 -9.86 14.42 -21.95
C GLY A 292 -10.13 15.29 -23.17
N PHE A 293 -10.06 14.68 -24.35
CA PHE A 293 -10.35 15.33 -25.63
C PHE A 293 -11.42 14.56 -26.40
N THR A 294 -12.19 15.27 -27.23
CA THR A 294 -13.26 14.70 -28.07
C THR A 294 -13.22 15.26 -29.48
N ASP A 295 -13.56 14.42 -30.46
CA ASP A 295 -13.89 14.78 -31.83
C ASP A 295 -15.38 14.47 -32.02
N GLU A 296 -16.23 15.51 -31.94
CA GLU A 296 -17.69 15.37 -32.00
C GLU A 296 -18.17 14.82 -33.35
N GLU A 297 -17.49 15.21 -34.45
CA GLU A 297 -17.84 14.77 -35.80
C GLU A 297 -17.58 13.27 -35.98
N LYS A 298 -16.47 12.77 -35.43
CA LYS A 298 -16.08 11.36 -35.53
C LYS A 298 -16.54 10.50 -34.36
N LYS A 299 -17.13 11.10 -33.33
CA LYS A 299 -17.49 10.44 -32.06
C LYS A 299 -16.29 9.70 -31.43
N GLU A 300 -15.12 10.32 -31.47
CA GLU A 300 -13.88 9.79 -30.90
C GLU A 300 -13.52 10.52 -29.60
N CYS A 301 -13.02 9.78 -28.61
CA CYS A 301 -12.48 10.33 -27.38
C CYS A 301 -11.01 9.93 -27.18
N PHE A 302 -10.22 10.85 -26.65
CA PHE A 302 -8.82 10.69 -26.35
C PHE A 302 -8.56 11.09 -24.89
N LEU A 303 -8.11 10.14 -24.08
CA LEU A 303 -7.70 10.38 -22.70
C LEU A 303 -6.18 10.39 -22.63
N LEU A 304 -5.61 11.52 -22.24
CA LEU A 304 -4.17 11.72 -22.08
C LEU A 304 -3.73 11.26 -20.69
N MET A 305 -2.68 10.46 -20.64
CA MET A 305 -2.19 9.78 -19.43
C MET A 305 -0.66 9.87 -19.36
N GLU A 306 -0.12 9.67 -18.15
CA GLU A 306 1.32 9.51 -17.95
C GLU A 306 1.84 8.23 -18.62
N LEU A 307 3.06 8.29 -19.16
CA LEU A 307 3.75 7.11 -19.69
C LEU A 307 4.37 6.26 -18.56
N MET A 308 3.95 5.00 -18.47
CA MET A 308 4.59 3.96 -17.65
C MET A 308 5.37 2.98 -18.51
N SER A 309 6.34 2.27 -17.92
CA SER A 309 7.24 1.40 -18.68
C SER A 309 6.56 0.14 -19.20
N LYS A 310 5.81 -0.59 -18.34
CA LYS A 310 5.18 -1.87 -18.68
C LYS A 310 4.08 -2.25 -17.69
N THR A 311 3.32 -3.29 -18.01
CA THR A 311 2.40 -3.92 -17.05
C THR A 311 3.17 -4.81 -16.06
N LEU A 312 2.59 -5.05 -14.89
CA LEU A 312 3.13 -5.96 -13.88
C LEU A 312 3.19 -7.39 -14.43
N SER A 313 2.18 -7.84 -15.18
CA SER A 313 2.20 -9.18 -15.81
C SER A 313 3.39 -9.36 -16.74
N THR A 314 3.63 -8.39 -17.65
CA THR A 314 4.78 -8.42 -18.55
C THR A 314 6.08 -8.39 -17.76
N HIS A 315 6.16 -7.56 -16.71
CA HIS A 315 7.36 -7.48 -15.89
C HIS A 315 7.68 -8.79 -15.15
N ILE A 316 6.68 -9.45 -14.55
CA ILE A 316 6.85 -10.74 -13.87
C ILE A 316 7.35 -11.79 -14.86
N LYS A 317 6.75 -11.88 -16.06
CA LYS A 317 7.19 -12.82 -17.10
C LYS A 317 8.64 -12.60 -17.55
N GLU A 318 9.07 -11.35 -17.66
CA GLU A 318 10.45 -11.02 -18.04
C GLU A 318 11.48 -11.41 -16.96
N ILE A 319 11.16 -11.21 -15.68
CA ILE A 319 12.10 -11.49 -14.59
C ILE A 319 12.02 -12.94 -14.09
N HIS A 320 10.89 -13.61 -14.30
CA HIS A 320 10.64 -15.00 -13.91
C HIS A 320 11.16 -15.95 -14.99
N GLY A 321 12.48 -16.16 -14.99
CA GLY A 321 13.13 -17.17 -15.83
C GLY A 321 13.09 -18.57 -15.19
N PRO A 322 13.31 -19.64 -15.97
CA PRO A 322 13.24 -21.03 -15.49
C PRO A 322 14.22 -21.39 -14.35
N ARG A 323 15.19 -20.52 -14.05
CA ARG A 323 16.18 -20.70 -12.97
C ARG A 323 15.84 -19.94 -11.68
N LYS A 324 14.86 -19.02 -11.67
CA LYS A 324 14.51 -18.23 -10.48
C LYS A 324 13.29 -18.82 -9.78
N ARG A 325 13.43 -19.10 -8.48
CA ARG A 325 12.33 -19.64 -7.64
C ARG A 325 11.27 -18.59 -7.28
N LEU A 326 11.65 -17.31 -7.18
CA LEU A 326 10.77 -16.20 -6.82
C LEU A 326 11.04 -14.99 -7.73
N PRO A 327 10.00 -14.24 -8.14
CA PRO A 327 10.16 -13.08 -9.03
C PRO A 327 10.80 -11.88 -8.31
N PHE A 328 10.45 -11.65 -7.03
CA PHE A 328 10.85 -10.49 -6.25
C PHE A 328 11.45 -10.88 -4.90
N LEU A 329 12.32 -10.03 -4.37
CA LEU A 329 12.64 -10.05 -2.94
C LEU A 329 11.38 -9.71 -2.14
N LEU A 330 11.21 -10.33 -0.96
CA LEU A 330 9.97 -10.20 -0.19
C LEU A 330 9.62 -8.74 0.14
N HIS A 331 10.60 -7.92 0.49
CA HIS A 331 10.38 -6.50 0.76
C HIS A 331 9.93 -5.71 -0.48
N VAL A 332 10.36 -6.11 -1.69
CA VAL A 332 9.91 -5.50 -2.95
C VAL A 332 8.47 -5.90 -3.25
N ALA A 333 8.13 -7.18 -3.04
CA ALA A 333 6.76 -7.66 -3.20
C ALA A 333 5.80 -6.98 -2.22
N VAL A 334 6.16 -6.85 -0.94
CA VAL A 334 5.35 -6.16 0.07
C VAL A 334 5.20 -4.67 -0.24
N ASP A 335 6.24 -4.03 -0.76
CA ASP A 335 6.17 -2.62 -1.18
C ASP A 335 5.22 -2.43 -2.39
N LEU A 336 5.25 -3.33 -3.37
CA LEU A 336 4.27 -3.36 -4.48
C LEU A 336 2.84 -3.62 -3.99
N MET A 337 2.65 -4.61 -3.10
CA MET A 337 1.36 -4.90 -2.49
C MET A 337 0.79 -3.67 -1.78
N LEU A 338 1.64 -2.94 -1.04
CA LEU A 338 1.24 -1.72 -0.33
C LEU A 338 0.86 -0.61 -1.33
N GLN A 339 1.64 -0.38 -2.37
CA GLN A 339 1.33 0.61 -3.41
C GLN A 339 -0.01 0.32 -4.10
N ILE A 340 -0.25 -0.93 -4.49
CA ILE A 340 -1.53 -1.35 -5.10
C ILE A 340 -2.69 -1.15 -4.12
N ALA A 341 -2.53 -1.61 -2.87
CA ALA A 341 -3.55 -1.46 -1.83
C ALA A 341 -3.91 0.01 -1.57
N ARG A 342 -2.92 0.92 -1.58
CA ARG A 342 -3.16 2.36 -1.44
C ARG A 342 -3.93 2.96 -2.61
N GLY A 343 -3.59 2.56 -3.84
CA GLY A 343 -4.36 2.97 -5.02
C GLY A 343 -5.82 2.53 -4.91
N MET A 344 -6.06 1.29 -4.49
CA MET A 344 -7.41 0.75 -4.31
C MET A 344 -8.17 1.38 -3.14
N GLU A 345 -7.51 1.64 -2.00
CA GLU A 345 -8.08 2.42 -0.88
C GLU A 345 -8.56 3.79 -1.35
N TYR A 346 -7.75 4.49 -2.14
CA TYR A 346 -8.11 5.78 -2.70
C TYR A 346 -9.33 5.66 -3.64
N LEU A 347 -9.33 4.71 -4.57
CA LEU A 347 -10.42 4.50 -5.52
C LEU A 347 -11.75 4.21 -4.81
N HIS A 348 -11.72 3.36 -3.78
CA HIS A 348 -12.88 3.01 -2.96
C HIS A 348 -13.38 4.18 -2.10
N SER A 349 -12.48 5.06 -1.65
CA SER A 349 -12.86 6.30 -0.96
C SER A 349 -13.67 7.25 -1.86
N LYS A 350 -13.47 7.15 -3.18
CA LYS A 350 -14.23 7.87 -4.21
C LYS A 350 -15.50 7.12 -4.68
N LYS A 351 -15.85 6.00 -4.01
CA LYS A 351 -16.98 5.14 -4.36
C LYS A 351 -16.91 4.54 -5.77
N MET A 352 -15.70 4.44 -6.31
CA MET A 352 -15.44 3.74 -7.57
C MET A 352 -14.88 2.35 -7.27
N TYR A 353 -15.37 1.33 -7.95
CA TYR A 353 -14.88 -0.04 -7.85
C TYR A 353 -14.18 -0.43 -9.16
N HIS A 354 -13.09 -1.17 -9.08
CA HIS A 354 -12.30 -1.52 -10.26
C HIS A 354 -12.97 -2.62 -11.10
N GLY A 355 -13.46 -3.68 -10.44
CA GLY A 355 -14.17 -4.81 -11.06
C GLY A 355 -13.31 -5.80 -11.85
N GLU A 356 -12.09 -5.42 -12.23
CA GLU A 356 -11.19 -6.22 -13.07
C GLU A 356 -9.72 -6.07 -12.66
N LEU A 357 -9.44 -5.98 -11.36
CA LEU A 357 -8.07 -5.82 -10.87
C LEU A 357 -7.24 -7.09 -11.17
N ASN A 358 -6.19 -6.95 -11.97
CA ASN A 358 -5.28 -8.05 -12.33
C ASN A 358 -3.89 -7.48 -12.69
N PRO A 359 -2.85 -8.33 -12.84
CA PRO A 359 -1.49 -7.87 -13.13
C PRO A 359 -1.31 -7.13 -14.47
N SER A 360 -2.22 -7.30 -15.44
CA SER A 360 -2.18 -6.53 -16.70
C SER A 360 -2.71 -5.10 -16.52
N ASN A 361 -3.58 -4.89 -15.55
CA ASN A 361 -4.16 -3.60 -15.15
C ASN A 361 -3.32 -2.88 -14.07
N ILE A 362 -2.10 -3.34 -13.81
CA ILE A 362 -1.15 -2.66 -12.92
C ILE A 362 0.05 -2.27 -13.76
N LEU A 363 0.34 -0.99 -13.86
CA LEU A 363 1.47 -0.45 -14.62
C LEU A 363 2.63 -0.18 -13.67
N VAL A 364 3.85 -0.51 -14.09
CA VAL A 364 5.06 -0.39 -13.28
C VAL A 364 6.18 0.34 -14.02
N LYS A 365 6.97 1.11 -13.27
CA LYS A 365 8.24 1.70 -13.72
C LYS A 365 9.33 1.50 -12.66
N PRO A 366 10.61 1.28 -13.03
CA PRO A 366 11.70 1.20 -12.06
C PRO A 366 11.84 2.50 -11.26
N ARG A 367 12.18 2.41 -9.97
CA ARG A 367 12.56 3.58 -9.17
C ARG A 367 14.05 3.87 -9.37
N SER A 368 14.36 5.06 -9.92
CA SER A 368 15.68 5.45 -10.43
C SER A 368 16.86 5.30 -9.45
N THR A 369 16.60 5.19 -8.15
CA THR A 369 17.60 5.16 -7.08
C THR A 369 17.78 3.79 -6.42
N SER A 370 17.09 2.75 -6.90
CA SER A 370 17.06 1.45 -6.22
C SER A 370 17.81 0.34 -6.96
N PRO A 371 19.01 -0.09 -6.49
CA PRO A 371 19.70 -1.25 -7.03
C PRO A 371 18.99 -2.58 -6.68
N GLU A 372 18.05 -2.55 -5.72
CA GLU A 372 17.35 -3.72 -5.18
C GLU A 372 16.10 -4.11 -6.00
N GLY A 373 15.81 -3.39 -7.10
CA GLY A 373 14.73 -3.72 -8.01
C GLY A 373 13.35 -3.20 -7.60
N TYR A 374 13.29 -2.17 -6.74
CA TYR A 374 12.02 -1.54 -6.38
C TYR A 374 11.36 -0.85 -7.59
N LEU A 375 10.04 -0.95 -7.63
CA LEU A 375 9.21 -0.39 -8.68
C LEU A 375 8.24 0.65 -8.09
N HIS A 376 7.77 1.53 -8.94
CA HIS A 376 6.61 2.37 -8.69
C HIS A 376 5.44 1.84 -9.50
N SER A 377 4.31 1.57 -8.84
CA SER A 377 3.12 0.98 -9.47
C SER A 377 1.92 1.92 -9.47
N LYS A 378 1.21 1.97 -10.59
CA LYS A 378 -0.08 2.66 -10.76
C LYS A 378 -1.13 1.68 -11.26
N VAL A 379 -2.26 1.58 -10.56
CA VAL A 379 -3.42 0.81 -10.99
C VAL A 379 -4.07 1.52 -12.19
N SER A 380 -4.52 0.78 -13.20
CA SER A 380 -5.11 1.31 -14.43
C SER A 380 -6.30 0.43 -14.87
N GLY A 381 -6.99 0.80 -15.95
CA GLY A 381 -8.04 -0.05 -16.50
C GLY A 381 -9.32 -0.10 -15.66
N PHE A 382 -9.56 0.85 -14.76
CA PHE A 382 -10.84 1.08 -14.11
C PHE A 382 -11.67 2.14 -14.87
N GLY A 383 -12.98 2.22 -14.58
CA GLY A 383 -13.92 3.11 -15.27
C GLY A 383 -14.17 2.76 -16.74
N LEU A 384 -15.09 3.48 -17.38
CA LEU A 384 -15.56 3.26 -18.76
C LEU A 384 -16.02 1.82 -18.98
N SER A 385 -16.76 1.28 -18.01
CA SER A 385 -17.23 -0.12 -18.01
C SER A 385 -18.09 -0.43 -19.24
N SER A 386 -18.99 0.50 -19.58
CA SER A 386 -19.83 0.53 -20.78
C SER A 386 -19.04 0.44 -22.11
N VAL A 387 -17.86 1.06 -22.20
CA VAL A 387 -16.97 0.99 -23.39
C VAL A 387 -16.27 -0.36 -23.51
N LYS A 388 -15.97 -1.00 -22.38
CA LYS A 388 -15.34 -2.32 -22.39
C LYS A 388 -16.28 -3.37 -22.98
N ASP A 389 -17.56 -3.31 -22.65
CA ASP A 389 -18.57 -4.26 -23.13
C ASP A 389 -18.80 -4.19 -24.65
N LEU A 390 -18.78 -2.98 -25.23
CA LEU A 390 -18.91 -2.78 -26.67
C LEU A 390 -17.75 -3.41 -27.46
N ASN A 391 -16.52 -3.29 -26.92
CA ASN A 391 -15.32 -3.85 -27.56
C ASN A 391 -15.20 -5.36 -27.36
N GLN A 392 -15.68 -5.91 -26.24
CA GLN A 392 -15.68 -7.35 -25.99
C GLN A 392 -16.65 -8.10 -26.92
N LYS A 393 -17.79 -7.50 -27.27
CA LYS A 393 -18.74 -8.08 -28.25
C LYS A 393 -18.16 -8.21 -29.68
N GLY A 394 -17.14 -7.42 -30.03
CA GLY A 394 -16.50 -7.46 -31.36
C GLY A 394 -15.26 -8.36 -31.48
N ASN A 395 -14.67 -8.81 -30.36
CA ASN A 395 -13.39 -9.52 -30.32
C ASN A 395 -13.50 -10.92 -29.69
N ALA A 396 -14.53 -11.68 -30.08
CA ALA A 396 -14.63 -13.11 -29.79
C ALA A 396 -13.67 -13.95 -30.66
N ASN A 397 -12.37 -13.63 -30.64
CA ASN A 397 -11.34 -14.42 -31.32
C ASN A 397 -10.48 -15.21 -30.31
N GLN A 398 -10.92 -16.45 -30.07
CA GLN A 398 -10.17 -17.72 -30.12
C GLN A 398 -8.87 -17.95 -29.32
N ASN A 399 -8.38 -17.05 -28.47
CA ASN A 399 -7.33 -17.39 -27.50
C ASN A 399 -7.83 -17.19 -26.05
N GLY A 400 -7.99 -18.29 -25.32
CA GLY A 400 -8.66 -18.39 -24.01
C GLY A 400 -8.18 -17.39 -22.96
N ASN A 401 -8.97 -16.34 -22.74
CA ASN A 401 -8.70 -15.35 -21.71
C ASN A 401 -9.10 -15.89 -20.33
N LEU A 402 -8.10 -16.26 -19.53
CA LEU A 402 -8.18 -16.65 -18.12
C LEU A 402 -8.65 -15.49 -17.19
N SER A 403 -9.39 -14.49 -17.69
CA SER A 403 -9.80 -13.31 -16.90
C SER A 403 -10.59 -13.69 -15.64
N PHE A 404 -11.37 -14.77 -15.73
CA PHE A 404 -12.23 -15.23 -14.65
C PHE A 404 -11.47 -15.71 -13.40
N ILE A 405 -10.18 -16.05 -13.49
CA ILE A 405 -9.39 -16.49 -12.32
C ILE A 405 -9.17 -15.35 -11.31
N TRP A 406 -9.34 -14.11 -11.75
CA TRP A 406 -9.21 -12.90 -10.94
C TRP A 406 -10.53 -12.46 -10.30
N TYR A 407 -11.67 -12.98 -10.77
CA TYR A 407 -12.99 -12.61 -10.25
C TYR A 407 -13.32 -13.37 -8.97
N SER A 408 -14.01 -12.69 -8.07
CA SER A 408 -14.49 -13.28 -6.81
C SER A 408 -15.61 -14.31 -7.06
N PRO A 409 -15.77 -15.30 -6.15
CA PRO A 409 -16.81 -16.32 -6.26
C PRO A 409 -18.22 -15.77 -6.54
N GLU A 410 -18.61 -14.72 -5.83
CA GLU A 410 -19.92 -14.08 -5.97
C GLU A 410 -20.11 -13.38 -7.31
N VAL A 411 -19.04 -12.85 -7.91
CA VAL A 411 -19.09 -12.23 -9.25
C VAL A 411 -19.22 -13.30 -10.32
N LEU A 412 -18.50 -14.42 -10.16
CA LEU A 412 -18.62 -15.57 -11.06
C LEU A 412 -20.00 -16.23 -11.00
N GLU A 413 -20.66 -16.20 -9.85
CA GLU A 413 -22.04 -16.67 -9.69
C GLU A 413 -23.02 -15.74 -10.39
N GLU A 414 -22.91 -14.42 -10.18
CA GLU A 414 -23.74 -13.43 -10.87
C GLU A 414 -23.60 -13.49 -12.40
N GLN A 415 -22.38 -13.62 -12.92
CA GLN A 415 -22.12 -13.70 -14.36
C GLN A 415 -22.76 -14.93 -15.02
N GLU A 416 -22.80 -16.07 -14.32
CA GLU A 416 -23.46 -17.28 -14.82
C GLU A 416 -24.99 -17.11 -14.87
N HIS A 417 -25.57 -16.48 -13.83
CA HIS A 417 -27.03 -16.31 -13.73
C HIS A 417 -27.60 -15.23 -14.66
N LEU A 418 -26.84 -14.18 -14.97
CA LEU A 418 -27.31 -13.00 -15.71
C LEU A 418 -27.17 -13.13 -17.25
N GLY A 419 -26.79 -14.30 -17.76
CA GLY A 419 -26.74 -14.56 -19.20
C GLY A 419 -25.84 -13.61 -20.00
N GLY A 420 -24.79 -13.05 -19.38
CA GLY A 420 -23.86 -12.10 -20.00
C GLY A 420 -24.45 -10.73 -20.38
N GLY A 421 -25.70 -10.43 -19.99
CA GLY A 421 -26.43 -9.23 -20.44
C GLY A 421 -26.60 -8.12 -19.41
N LEU A 422 -26.36 -8.37 -18.11
CA LEU A 422 -26.57 -7.39 -17.04
C LEU A 422 -25.26 -7.10 -16.27
N ILE A 423 -25.11 -5.84 -15.85
CA ILE A 423 -23.96 -5.30 -15.10
C ILE A 423 -23.80 -6.08 -13.78
N SER A 424 -22.74 -6.89 -13.64
CA SER A 424 -22.31 -7.42 -12.34
C SER A 424 -22.06 -6.28 -11.39
N ARG A 425 -22.61 -6.34 -10.17
CA ARG A 425 -22.43 -5.28 -9.19
C ARG A 425 -21.10 -5.50 -8.47
N TYR A 426 -20.02 -5.01 -9.08
CA TYR A 426 -18.72 -4.99 -8.43
C TYR A 426 -18.79 -4.27 -7.09
N THR A 427 -18.11 -4.81 -6.09
CA THR A 427 -18.09 -4.30 -4.72
C THR A 427 -16.66 -4.06 -4.25
N GLU A 428 -16.54 -3.35 -3.13
CA GLU A 428 -15.27 -3.23 -2.40
C GLU A 428 -14.63 -4.62 -2.16
N LYS A 429 -15.46 -5.60 -1.77
CA LYS A 429 -15.01 -6.94 -1.38
C LYS A 429 -14.66 -7.83 -2.57
N SER A 430 -15.26 -7.63 -3.74
CA SER A 430 -14.84 -8.35 -4.95
C SER A 430 -13.44 -7.89 -5.39
N ASP A 431 -13.15 -6.59 -5.33
CA ASP A 431 -11.82 -6.06 -5.64
C ASP A 431 -10.74 -6.56 -4.67
N VAL A 432 -11.08 -6.71 -3.37
CA VAL A 432 -10.17 -7.29 -2.36
C VAL A 432 -9.80 -8.73 -2.69
N TYR A 433 -10.74 -9.52 -3.20
CA TYR A 433 -10.45 -10.89 -3.67
C TYR A 433 -9.43 -10.87 -4.82
N SER A 434 -9.68 -10.04 -5.83
CA SER A 434 -8.80 -9.87 -6.98
C SER A 434 -7.39 -9.42 -6.55
N PHE A 435 -7.31 -8.51 -5.58
CA PHE A 435 -6.03 -8.14 -4.95
C PHE A 435 -5.34 -9.32 -4.27
N GLY A 436 -6.08 -10.21 -3.59
CA GLY A 436 -5.54 -11.44 -3.03
C GLY A 436 -4.89 -12.35 -4.09
N MET A 437 -5.51 -12.47 -5.26
CA MET A 437 -4.94 -13.20 -6.40
C MET A 437 -3.68 -12.52 -6.94
N VAL A 438 -3.67 -11.19 -7.05
CA VAL A 438 -2.47 -10.43 -7.48
C VAL A 438 -1.32 -10.63 -6.48
N CYS A 439 -1.62 -10.64 -5.19
CA CYS A 439 -0.64 -10.93 -4.14
C CYS A 439 -0.05 -12.33 -4.28
N PHE A 440 -0.85 -13.34 -4.64
CA PHE A 440 -0.37 -14.68 -4.90
C PHE A 440 0.66 -14.71 -6.04
N GLU A 441 0.38 -14.05 -7.17
CA GLU A 441 1.32 -13.98 -8.31
C GLU A 441 2.59 -13.19 -7.93
N LEU A 442 2.48 -12.09 -7.18
CA LEU A 442 3.64 -11.35 -6.67
C LEU A 442 4.56 -12.21 -5.77
N LEU A 443 3.96 -13.07 -4.94
CA LEU A 443 4.68 -13.89 -3.96
C LEU A 443 5.25 -15.18 -4.54
N THR A 444 4.70 -15.69 -5.63
CA THR A 444 5.08 -17.00 -6.20
C THR A 444 5.68 -16.90 -7.60
N GLY A 445 5.36 -15.84 -8.34
CA GLY A 445 5.67 -15.70 -9.76
C GLY A 445 4.79 -16.55 -10.68
N LYS A 446 3.88 -17.36 -10.12
CA LYS A 446 2.98 -18.24 -10.86
C LYS A 446 1.63 -17.57 -11.06
N VAL A 447 1.05 -17.79 -12.23
CA VAL A 447 -0.34 -17.41 -12.49
C VAL A 447 -1.25 -18.24 -11.57
N PRO A 448 -2.27 -17.67 -10.91
CA PRO A 448 -3.20 -18.44 -10.08
C PRO A 448 -3.78 -19.63 -10.84
N PHE A 449 -3.79 -20.80 -10.19
CA PHE A 449 -4.31 -22.06 -10.74
C PHE A 449 -3.57 -22.61 -11.98
N GLU A 450 -2.37 -22.12 -12.30
CA GLU A 450 -1.56 -22.59 -13.44
C GLU A 450 -1.28 -24.10 -13.41
N ASP A 451 -1.08 -24.67 -12.21
CA ASP A 451 -0.80 -26.10 -12.03
C ASP A 451 -2.07 -27.00 -12.14
N SER A 452 -3.26 -26.42 -12.31
CA SER A 452 -4.50 -27.18 -12.40
C SER A 452 -4.76 -27.71 -13.81
N HIS A 453 -5.15 -28.99 -13.91
CA HIS A 453 -5.52 -29.60 -15.18
C HIS A 453 -6.90 -29.17 -15.70
N LEU A 454 -7.64 -28.36 -14.92
CA LEU A 454 -8.99 -27.90 -15.24
C LEU A 454 -8.97 -26.51 -15.85
N GLN A 455 -9.79 -26.28 -16.88
CA GLN A 455 -9.91 -25.00 -17.57
C GLN A 455 -11.38 -24.57 -17.73
N GLY A 456 -11.59 -23.29 -18.02
CA GLY A 456 -12.91 -22.71 -18.31
C GLY A 456 -13.93 -22.91 -17.18
N GLU A 457 -15.15 -23.31 -17.53
CA GLU A 457 -16.27 -23.47 -16.60
C GLU A 457 -16.01 -24.43 -15.44
N LYS A 458 -15.19 -25.47 -15.64
CA LYS A 458 -14.83 -26.41 -14.56
C LYS A 458 -14.02 -25.71 -13.48
N MET A 459 -13.06 -24.86 -13.88
CA MET A 459 -12.28 -24.05 -12.95
C MET A 459 -13.17 -23.01 -12.26
N SER A 460 -14.04 -22.32 -13.00
CA SER A 460 -15.00 -21.38 -12.42
C SER A 460 -15.85 -22.03 -11.31
N ARG A 461 -16.41 -23.22 -11.57
CA ARG A 461 -17.15 -24.00 -10.58
C ARG A 461 -16.33 -24.33 -9.34
N ASN A 462 -15.07 -24.71 -9.50
CA ASN A 462 -14.20 -25.01 -8.38
C ASN A 462 -13.84 -23.77 -7.54
N ILE A 463 -13.58 -22.63 -8.18
CA ILE A 463 -13.33 -21.36 -7.48
C ILE A 463 -14.53 -21.01 -6.58
N ARG A 464 -15.76 -21.17 -7.12
CA ARG A 464 -17.01 -20.98 -6.36
C ARG A 464 -17.18 -21.99 -5.23
N ALA A 465 -16.76 -23.24 -5.44
CA ALA A 465 -16.73 -24.27 -4.40
C ALA A 465 -15.65 -24.04 -3.32
N GLY A 466 -14.80 -23.01 -3.46
CA GLY A 466 -13.79 -22.63 -2.47
C GLY A 466 -12.36 -23.08 -2.80
N GLU A 467 -12.10 -23.59 -4.02
CA GLU A 467 -10.73 -23.88 -4.45
C GLU A 467 -9.88 -22.59 -4.47
N ARG A 468 -8.67 -22.67 -3.94
CA ARG A 468 -7.69 -21.57 -3.89
C ARG A 468 -6.30 -22.11 -4.25
N PRO A 469 -5.43 -21.29 -4.86
CA PRO A 469 -4.11 -21.74 -5.23
C PRO A 469 -3.21 -21.94 -4.00
N LEU A 470 -2.29 -22.89 -4.09
CA LEU A 470 -1.43 -23.30 -2.98
C LEU A 470 -0.11 -22.52 -3.00
N PHE A 471 0.28 -22.01 -1.82
CA PHE A 471 1.60 -21.41 -1.65
C PHE A 471 2.68 -22.48 -1.47
N PRO A 472 3.92 -22.22 -1.91
CA PRO A 472 5.08 -23.04 -1.55
C PRO A 472 5.27 -23.16 -0.02
N LEU A 473 5.78 -24.31 0.43
CA LEU A 473 5.95 -24.63 1.86
C LEU A 473 6.76 -23.60 2.65
N HIS A 474 7.77 -22.98 2.03
CA HIS A 474 8.68 -22.02 2.67
C HIS A 474 8.23 -20.57 2.55
N SER A 475 7.01 -20.31 2.08
CA SER A 475 6.50 -18.94 1.96
C SER A 475 6.24 -18.31 3.36
N PRO A 476 6.48 -17.00 3.54
CA PRO A 476 6.29 -16.30 4.82
C PRO A 476 4.84 -16.32 5.31
N LYS A 477 4.57 -16.99 6.45
CA LYS A 477 3.21 -17.16 6.97
C LYS A 477 2.47 -15.84 7.21
N TYR A 478 3.16 -14.82 7.72
CA TYR A 478 2.54 -13.52 8.05
C TYR A 478 2.07 -12.74 6.82
N VAL A 479 2.67 -12.94 5.65
CA VAL A 479 2.20 -12.34 4.39
C VAL A 479 1.10 -13.21 3.77
N ILE A 480 1.27 -14.53 3.81
CA ILE A 480 0.27 -15.50 3.31
C ILE A 480 -1.06 -15.35 4.07
N ASN A 481 -1.04 -15.17 5.38
CA ASN A 481 -2.26 -15.05 6.18
C ASN A 481 -3.09 -13.84 5.74
N LEU A 482 -2.44 -12.71 5.45
CA LEU A 482 -3.12 -11.54 4.88
C LEU A 482 -3.72 -11.87 3.51
N THR A 483 -2.92 -12.44 2.58
CA THR A 483 -3.43 -12.85 1.26
C THR A 483 -4.60 -13.81 1.37
N LYS A 484 -4.53 -14.75 2.33
CA LYS A 484 -5.60 -15.72 2.58
C LYS A 484 -6.88 -15.10 3.11
N ARG A 485 -6.78 -14.05 3.92
CA ARG A 485 -7.96 -13.27 4.34
C ARG A 485 -8.57 -12.49 3.18
N CYS A 486 -7.76 -11.97 2.26
CA CYS A 486 -8.26 -11.20 1.11
C CYS A 486 -9.15 -12.05 0.17
N TRP A 487 -8.84 -13.33 -0.04
CA TRP A 487 -9.61 -14.19 -0.94
C TRP A 487 -10.58 -15.16 -0.23
N HIS A 488 -10.96 -14.85 1.02
CA HIS A 488 -11.91 -15.66 1.79
C HIS A 488 -13.24 -15.84 1.03
N THR A 489 -13.89 -17.00 1.16
CA THR A 489 -15.14 -17.28 0.43
C THR A 489 -16.24 -16.28 0.79
N ASP A 490 -16.55 -16.14 2.08
CA ASP A 490 -17.45 -15.08 2.57
C ASP A 490 -16.82 -13.69 2.37
N PRO A 491 -17.44 -12.78 1.57
CA PRO A 491 -16.97 -11.42 1.35
C PRO A 491 -16.82 -10.59 2.63
N ASN A 492 -17.62 -10.86 3.66
CA ASN A 492 -17.60 -10.07 4.91
C ASN A 492 -16.35 -10.34 5.77
N GLN A 493 -15.72 -11.51 5.59
CA GLN A 493 -14.46 -11.83 6.27
C GLN A 493 -13.24 -11.19 5.60
N ARG A 494 -13.41 -10.62 4.39
CA ARG A 494 -12.33 -9.98 3.65
C ARG A 494 -12.09 -8.58 4.26
N PRO A 495 -10.84 -8.22 4.61
CA PRO A 495 -10.53 -6.88 5.14
C PRO A 495 -10.80 -5.81 4.08
N ASN A 496 -11.06 -4.57 4.49
CA ASN A 496 -11.06 -3.44 3.55
C ASN A 496 -9.61 -3.05 3.19
N PHE A 497 -9.43 -2.25 2.13
CA PHE A 497 -8.09 -1.83 1.72
C PHE A 497 -7.37 -0.97 2.77
N SER A 498 -8.10 -0.21 3.60
CA SER A 498 -7.49 0.58 4.68
C SER A 498 -6.81 -0.31 5.73
N SER A 499 -7.44 -1.41 6.11
CA SER A 499 -6.87 -2.44 6.98
C SER A 499 -5.68 -3.12 6.33
N ILE A 500 -5.80 -3.49 5.04
CA ILE A 500 -4.71 -4.09 4.27
C ILE A 500 -3.48 -3.16 4.26
N CYS A 501 -3.66 -1.86 4.00
CA CYS A 501 -2.59 -0.85 4.02
C CYS A 501 -1.89 -0.77 5.37
N ARG A 502 -2.63 -0.78 6.50
CA ARG A 502 -2.05 -0.77 7.85
C ARG A 502 -1.25 -2.04 8.13
N VAL A 503 -1.80 -3.21 7.83
CA VAL A 503 -1.13 -4.49 8.04
C VAL A 503 0.14 -4.59 7.19
N LEU A 504 0.10 -4.21 5.92
CA LEU A 504 1.27 -4.23 5.03
C LEU A 504 2.37 -3.27 5.49
N ARG A 505 2.02 -2.07 5.99
CA ARG A 505 3.01 -1.16 6.60
C ARG A 505 3.69 -1.78 7.81
N TYR A 506 2.95 -2.50 8.65
CA TYR A 506 3.52 -3.17 9.81
C TYR A 506 4.37 -4.40 9.44
N ILE A 507 3.99 -5.13 8.39
CA ILE A 507 4.84 -6.17 7.79
C ILE A 507 6.14 -5.56 7.25
N LYS A 508 6.07 -4.44 6.53
CA LYS A 508 7.25 -3.72 6.01
C LYS A 508 8.21 -3.32 7.14
N ARG A 509 7.67 -2.84 8.28
CA ARG A 509 8.46 -2.61 9.51
C ARG A 509 9.19 -3.88 9.97
N PHE A 510 8.49 -5.00 10.11
CA PHE A 510 9.11 -6.26 10.55
C PHE A 510 10.26 -6.69 9.64
N LEU A 511 10.07 -6.59 8.32
CA LEU A 511 11.11 -6.90 7.32
C LEU A 511 12.32 -5.96 7.41
N ALA A 512 12.09 -4.67 7.64
CA ALA A 512 13.15 -3.68 7.75
C ALA A 512 14.00 -3.87 9.02
N LEU A 513 13.39 -4.28 10.14
CA LEU A 513 14.10 -4.58 11.40
C LEU A 513 14.82 -5.94 11.36
N ASN A 514 14.43 -6.84 10.45
CA ASN A 514 14.95 -8.21 10.35
C ASN A 514 15.44 -8.52 8.92
N PRO A 515 16.50 -7.84 8.43
CA PRO A 515 16.99 -8.02 7.05
C PRO A 515 17.55 -9.43 6.78
N GLY A 516 17.81 -10.21 7.83
CA GLY A 516 18.22 -11.62 7.76
C GLY A 516 17.24 -12.52 6.99
N TYR A 517 15.98 -12.11 6.80
CA TYR A 517 14.97 -12.90 6.08
C TYR A 517 15.36 -13.24 4.62
N ASN A 518 16.18 -12.39 3.97
CA ASN A 518 16.63 -12.62 2.59
C ASN A 518 17.90 -13.47 2.49
N LYS A 519 18.56 -13.75 3.63
CA LYS A 519 19.70 -14.65 3.73
C LYS A 519 19.17 -15.94 4.35
N GLU A 520 19.73 -17.07 3.96
CA GLU A 520 19.34 -18.41 4.43
C GLU A 520 19.67 -18.62 5.92
N THR A 521 19.17 -17.76 6.83
CA THR A 521 19.15 -18.04 8.26
C THR A 521 17.96 -18.94 8.55
N ASP A 522 18.25 -20.18 8.93
CA ASP A 522 17.27 -21.19 9.26
C ASP A 522 17.15 -21.32 10.78
N PRO A 523 15.96 -21.14 11.39
CA PRO A 523 14.70 -20.73 10.77
C PRO A 523 14.61 -19.22 10.52
N PRO A 524 13.88 -18.77 9.48
CA PRO A 524 13.66 -17.35 9.22
C PRO A 524 12.88 -16.71 10.38
N PRO A 525 13.14 -15.43 10.70
CA PRO A 525 12.45 -14.77 11.81
C PRO A 525 10.93 -14.72 11.54
N ILE A 526 10.17 -15.23 12.51
CA ILE A 526 8.70 -15.27 12.48
C ILE A 526 8.19 -14.20 13.46
N PRO A 527 7.23 -13.37 13.07
CA PRO A 527 6.64 -12.41 13.99
C PRO A 527 5.91 -13.15 15.12
N PRO A 528 5.95 -12.63 16.36
CA PRO A 528 5.41 -13.32 17.53
C PRO A 528 3.87 -13.41 17.51
N VAL A 529 3.20 -12.58 16.71
CA VAL A 529 1.74 -12.45 16.67
C VAL A 529 1.28 -12.32 15.21
N ASP A 530 0.12 -12.87 14.88
CA ASP A 530 -0.55 -12.59 13.61
C ASP A 530 -1.03 -11.12 13.57
N TYR A 531 -0.53 -10.36 12.60
CA TYR A 531 -0.88 -8.95 12.45
C TYR A 531 -2.34 -8.71 12.08
N CYS A 532 -3.02 -9.69 11.49
CA CYS A 532 -4.46 -9.60 11.23
C CYS A 532 -5.27 -9.65 12.55
N ASP A 533 -4.76 -10.31 13.58
CA ASP A 533 -5.38 -10.33 14.91
C ASP A 533 -5.12 -9.05 15.69
N ILE A 534 -3.96 -8.41 15.47
CA ILE A 534 -3.69 -7.06 15.98
C ILE A 534 -4.66 -6.05 15.34
N GLU A 535 -4.82 -6.09 14.01
CA GLU A 535 -5.78 -5.23 13.30
C GLU A 535 -7.21 -5.42 13.82
N SER A 536 -7.63 -6.67 14.03
CA SER A 536 -8.97 -6.97 14.57
C SER A 536 -9.16 -6.40 15.99
N ALA A 537 -8.12 -6.41 16.83
CA ALA A 537 -8.15 -5.79 18.14
C ALA A 537 -8.19 -4.25 18.07
N LEU A 538 -7.47 -3.65 17.12
CA LEU A 538 -7.46 -2.21 16.89
C LEU A 538 -8.79 -1.71 16.35
N LEU A 539 -9.41 -2.41 15.41
CA LEU A 539 -10.72 -2.03 14.86
C LEU A 539 -11.82 -2.06 15.93
N ARG A 540 -11.75 -2.98 16.90
CA ARG A 540 -12.67 -2.96 18.06
C ARG A 540 -12.48 -1.73 18.94
N LYS A 541 -11.25 -1.23 19.07
CA LYS A 541 -10.92 -0.05 19.88
C LYS A 541 -11.14 1.26 19.13
N PHE A 542 -10.89 1.27 17.82
CA PHE A 542 -10.99 2.40 16.91
C PHE A 542 -11.88 2.04 15.71
N PRO A 543 -13.21 1.98 15.88
CA PRO A 543 -14.13 1.59 14.81
C PRO A 543 -14.03 2.49 13.57
N SER A 544 -13.67 3.76 13.74
CA SER A 544 -13.47 4.72 12.63
C SER A 544 -12.36 4.30 11.67
N TRP A 545 -11.41 3.45 12.07
CA TRP A 545 -10.40 2.93 11.14
C TRP A 545 -10.98 1.91 10.15
N GLY A 546 -12.17 1.39 10.43
CA GLY A 546 -12.89 0.47 9.55
C GLY A 546 -13.70 1.15 8.44
N SER A 547 -13.80 2.49 8.44
CA SER A 547 -14.51 3.20 7.36
C SER A 547 -13.70 3.19 6.06
N SER A 548 -14.39 3.16 4.91
CA SER A 548 -13.76 3.31 3.60
C SER A 548 -13.30 4.74 3.28
N GLU A 549 -13.30 5.65 4.26
CA GLU A 549 -12.74 7.01 4.11
C GLU A 549 -11.21 6.96 4.10
N SER A 550 -10.59 7.78 3.25
CA SER A 550 -9.13 7.85 3.16
C SER A 550 -8.54 8.37 4.48
N SER A 551 -7.64 7.59 5.09
CA SER A 551 -6.91 8.03 6.28
C SER A 551 -5.88 9.08 5.90
N THR A 552 -5.85 10.22 6.60
CA THR A 552 -4.78 11.21 6.43
C THR A 552 -3.41 10.62 6.74
N ILE A 553 -2.38 11.05 6.02
CA ILE A 553 -1.01 10.56 6.20
C ILE A 553 -0.46 10.82 7.61
N SER A 554 -0.96 11.86 8.29
CA SER A 554 -0.60 12.21 9.67
C SER A 554 -0.99 11.14 10.70
N ASN A 555 -1.88 10.21 10.34
CA ASN A 555 -2.25 9.10 11.22
C ASN A 555 -1.27 7.93 11.16
N ILE A 556 -0.40 7.88 10.15
CA ILE A 556 0.50 6.75 9.89
C ILE A 556 1.39 6.43 11.10
N PRO A 557 2.12 7.39 11.71
CA PRO A 557 3.00 7.06 12.82
C PRO A 557 2.24 6.54 14.05
N PHE A 558 1.06 7.11 14.34
CA PHE A 558 0.21 6.65 15.44
C PHE A 558 -0.32 5.24 15.21
N GLN A 559 -0.76 4.92 13.98
CA GLN A 559 -1.22 3.58 13.63
C GLN A 559 -0.11 2.55 13.86
N MET A 560 1.12 2.84 13.39
CA MET A 560 2.27 1.95 13.60
C MET A 560 2.63 1.82 15.09
N PHE A 561 2.56 2.91 15.84
CA PHE A 561 2.76 2.92 17.29
C PHE A 561 1.71 2.07 18.03
N ALA A 562 0.44 2.17 17.65
CA ALA A 562 -0.65 1.42 18.27
C ALA A 562 -0.53 -0.09 18.02
N TYR A 563 -0.13 -0.48 16.80
CA TYR A 563 0.23 -1.88 16.50
C TYR A 563 1.34 -2.37 17.43
N ARG A 564 2.40 -1.57 17.60
CA ARG A 564 3.54 -1.94 18.46
C ARG A 564 3.15 -2.08 19.93
N ALA A 565 2.30 -1.19 20.42
CA ALA A 565 1.79 -1.26 21.79
C ALA A 565 1.00 -2.56 22.04
N ILE A 566 0.16 -3.00 21.10
CA ILE A 566 -0.59 -4.25 21.24
C ILE A 566 0.31 -5.48 21.08
N GLU A 567 1.28 -5.44 20.16
CA GLU A 567 2.26 -6.52 20.01
C GLU A 567 3.02 -6.75 21.33
N ARG A 568 3.50 -5.68 21.98
CA ARG A 568 4.18 -5.75 23.28
C ARG A 568 3.26 -6.26 24.41
N GLU A 569 1.99 -5.83 24.44
CA GLU A 569 1.00 -6.31 25.41
C GLU A 569 0.76 -7.83 25.29
N LYS A 570 0.64 -8.34 24.05
CA LYS A 570 0.47 -9.77 23.78
C LYS A 570 1.72 -10.59 24.10
N MET A 571 2.91 -10.07 23.84
CA MET A 571 4.16 -10.74 24.22
C MET A 571 4.34 -10.82 25.74
N SER A 572 3.89 -9.80 26.48
CA SER A 572 4.02 -9.76 27.94
C SER A 572 3.02 -10.70 28.64
N THR A 573 1.82 -10.87 28.07
CA THR A 573 0.79 -11.77 28.61
C THR A 573 1.12 -13.24 28.33
N GLY A 574 1.65 -13.58 27.15
CA GLY A 574 2.10 -14.95 26.84
C GLY A 574 3.26 -15.46 27.71
N CYS A 575 4.10 -14.57 28.25
CA CYS A 575 5.14 -14.96 29.22
C CYS A 575 4.58 -15.30 30.61
N LYS A 576 3.44 -14.73 31.01
CA LYS A 576 2.82 -15.02 32.32
C LYS A 576 2.14 -16.38 32.34
N GLU A 577 1.42 -16.74 31.28
CA GLU A 577 0.74 -18.05 31.19
C GLU A 577 1.73 -19.24 31.15
N ASN A 578 2.91 -19.06 30.57
CA ASN A 578 3.96 -20.10 30.56
C ASN A 578 4.71 -20.23 31.90
N SER A 579 4.59 -19.26 32.80
CA SER A 579 5.24 -19.28 34.12
C SER A 579 4.35 -19.87 35.22
N GLU A 580 3.03 -19.97 34.97
CA GLU A 580 2.07 -20.57 35.91
C GLU A 580 1.82 -22.07 35.66
N SER A 581 2.38 -22.65 34.59
CA SER A 581 2.22 -24.08 34.25
C SER A 581 3.30 -25.00 34.84
N GLY A 582 4.08 -24.53 35.81
CA GLY A 582 5.16 -25.32 36.39
C GLY A 582 5.60 -24.84 37.74
N SER A 583 4.76 -25.00 38.77
CA SER A 583 5.15 -25.20 40.18
C SER A 583 3.91 -25.40 41.06
N GLU A 584 3.35 -26.61 41.06
CA GLU A 584 2.52 -27.11 42.17
C GLU A 584 3.10 -28.46 42.60
N ALA A 585 4.15 -28.39 43.42
CA ALA A 585 4.60 -29.49 44.25
C ALA A 585 4.63 -28.99 45.70
N SER A 586 3.50 -29.19 46.34
CA SER A 586 3.23 -29.09 47.77
C SER A 586 4.31 -29.77 48.62
N ILE A 587 4.85 -29.06 49.61
CA ILE A 587 5.40 -29.65 50.83
C ILE A 587 4.79 -28.88 52.03
N CYS A 588 3.86 -29.56 52.71
CA CYS A 588 3.40 -29.22 54.05
C CYS A 588 4.52 -29.40 55.09
N GLY A 589 4.55 -28.51 56.07
CA GLY A 589 5.30 -28.68 57.31
C GLY A 589 4.94 -27.57 58.30
N ASP A 590 4.19 -27.94 59.33
CA ASP A 590 3.79 -27.13 60.49
C ASP A 590 5.00 -26.63 61.33
N GLU A 591 4.87 -25.47 61.98
CA GLU A 591 4.77 -25.33 63.45
C GLU A 591 4.92 -23.86 63.93
N LEU A 592 3.87 -23.40 64.63
CA LEU A 592 3.83 -22.79 65.99
C LEU A 592 4.67 -21.54 66.40
N VAL A 593 3.97 -20.63 67.14
CA VAL A 593 4.41 -19.76 68.27
C VAL A 593 4.51 -18.21 68.09
N THR A 594 3.44 -17.55 68.57
CA THR A 594 3.27 -16.37 69.47
C THR A 594 3.90 -14.97 69.27
N SER A 595 3.00 -13.98 69.49
CA SER A 595 3.05 -12.81 70.39
C SER A 595 3.69 -11.47 69.99
N GLY A 596 2.99 -10.39 70.38
CA GLY A 596 3.54 -9.08 70.77
C GLY A 596 3.22 -7.95 69.78
N ASP A 597 2.06 -7.30 69.83
CA ASP A 597 1.70 -6.09 70.61
C ASP A 597 2.39 -4.77 70.23
N GLU A 598 1.51 -3.80 69.94
CA GLU A 598 1.53 -2.33 70.10
C GLU A 598 2.70 -1.51 69.50
N THR A 599 2.43 -0.44 68.73
CA THR A 599 1.85 0.79 69.28
C THR A 599 1.31 1.72 68.19
N ASN A 600 0.11 2.24 68.47
CA ASN A 600 -0.58 3.32 67.78
C ASN A 600 0.08 4.69 68.00
N LEU A 601 -0.39 5.69 67.24
CA LEU A 601 -0.87 7.04 67.65
C LEU A 601 -0.73 7.98 66.43
N THR A 602 -1.66 8.83 65.98
CA THR A 602 -3.04 9.23 66.35
C THR A 602 -3.56 10.14 65.21
N VAL A 603 -4.79 9.98 64.70
CA VAL A 603 -6.06 10.67 65.07
C VAL A 603 -6.06 12.18 64.75
N THR A 604 -6.89 12.68 63.82
CA THR A 604 -8.27 13.19 64.05
C THR A 604 -8.92 13.46 62.68
N GLU A 605 -9.98 12.78 62.26
CA GLU A 605 -11.42 13.07 62.44
C GLU A 605 -11.89 14.53 62.22
N LYS A 606 -12.79 14.73 61.24
CA LYS A 606 -14.15 15.25 61.50
C LYS A 606 -15.13 15.03 60.34
N LYS A 607 -16.32 14.55 60.74
CA LYS A 607 -17.56 14.23 60.00
C LYS A 607 -18.27 15.48 59.45
N THR A 608 -19.18 15.30 58.46
CA THR A 608 -20.65 15.52 58.64
C THR A 608 -21.48 15.10 57.41
N SER A 609 -22.61 14.43 57.71
CA SER A 609 -23.78 14.10 56.87
C SER A 609 -24.64 15.36 56.57
N ALA A 610 -25.66 15.42 55.71
CA ALA A 610 -26.84 14.57 55.45
C ALA A 610 -27.49 15.04 54.11
N ALA A 611 -27.98 14.18 53.20
CA ALA A 611 -29.32 13.57 53.09
C ALA A 611 -30.54 14.53 53.07
N GLN A 612 -31.33 14.49 51.99
CA GLN A 612 -32.80 14.50 52.03
C GLN A 612 -33.43 14.04 50.69
N GLU A 613 -34.40 13.12 50.78
CA GLU A 613 -35.26 12.55 49.74
C GLU A 613 -36.43 13.46 49.35
N ILE A 614 -37.05 13.25 48.16
CA ILE A 614 -38.52 13.24 47.98
C ILE A 614 -38.94 12.15 46.96
N ILE A 615 -39.99 11.42 47.34
CA ILE A 615 -40.70 10.32 46.68
C ILE A 615 -41.94 10.85 45.93
N ASN A 616 -42.31 10.30 44.75
CA ASN A 616 -43.66 9.75 44.52
C ASN A 616 -43.91 8.97 43.20
N ARG A 617 -44.38 7.74 43.45
CA ARG A 617 -45.12 6.70 42.69
C ARG A 617 -46.00 7.11 41.48
N ARG A 618 -46.10 6.16 40.52
CA ARG A 618 -47.37 5.50 40.13
C ARG A 618 -47.15 4.14 39.41
N LYS A 619 -47.90 3.12 39.86
CA LYS A 619 -48.13 1.77 39.28
C LYS A 619 -49.51 1.75 38.58
N LEU A 620 -49.69 0.87 37.58
CA LEU A 620 -50.90 0.06 37.24
C LEU A 620 -50.64 -0.61 35.86
N THR A 621 -50.30 -1.89 35.73
CA THR A 621 -51.10 -3.14 35.56
C THR A 621 -52.19 -3.21 34.46
N LEU A 622 -51.95 -4.16 33.53
CA LEU A 622 -52.82 -5.17 32.91
C LEU A 622 -53.97 -4.76 31.97
N THR A 623 -53.94 -5.29 30.73
CA THR A 623 -54.97 -6.22 30.23
C THR A 623 -54.48 -7.02 29.02
N ARG A 624 -55.04 -8.22 28.94
CA ARG A 624 -54.73 -9.39 28.11
C ARG A 624 -55.86 -9.54 27.09
N LYS A 625 -55.58 -9.93 25.84
CA LYS A 625 -56.52 -10.74 25.04
C LYS A 625 -55.75 -11.64 24.06
N SER A 626 -55.95 -12.93 24.27
CA SER A 626 -55.57 -14.07 23.45
C SER A 626 -56.60 -14.30 22.33
N LEU A 627 -56.19 -15.00 21.27
CA LEU A 627 -56.99 -16.11 20.74
C LEU A 627 -56.10 -17.18 20.08
N ASP A 628 -56.42 -18.40 20.49
CA ASP A 628 -55.78 -19.70 20.27
C ASP A 628 -56.18 -20.35 18.94
N SER A 629 -55.37 -21.35 18.53
CA SER A 629 -55.74 -22.70 18.02
C SER A 629 -54.79 -23.15 16.90
N ARG A 630 -54.25 -24.38 16.82
CA ARG A 630 -54.34 -25.62 17.62
C ARG A 630 -53.10 -26.50 17.35
N MET A 631 -52.69 -27.22 18.40
CA MET A 631 -51.91 -28.49 18.49
C MET A 631 -52.30 -29.58 17.45
N LYS A 632 -51.57 -30.67 17.10
CA LYS A 632 -50.39 -31.49 17.54
C LYS A 632 -50.31 -32.71 16.54
N PRO A 633 -49.55 -33.83 16.74
CA PRO A 633 -48.11 -34.07 16.92
C PRO A 633 -47.57 -35.29 16.10
N GLY A 634 -46.26 -35.55 16.12
CA GLY A 634 -45.71 -36.85 15.68
C GLY A 634 -44.23 -37.03 16.02
N MET A 635 -43.94 -37.80 17.07
CA MET A 635 -42.60 -38.20 17.52
C MET A 635 -41.93 -39.20 16.56
N LEU A 636 -40.59 -39.26 16.54
CA LEU A 636 -39.82 -40.48 16.86
C LEU A 636 -38.29 -40.24 16.91
N LYS A 637 -37.65 -41.14 17.66
CA LYS A 637 -36.29 -41.12 18.21
C LYS A 637 -35.20 -41.53 17.21
N GLY A 638 -34.03 -40.92 17.36
CA GLY A 638 -32.74 -41.59 17.55
C GLY A 638 -32.02 -42.22 16.35
N ARG A 639 -30.79 -41.77 16.07
CA ARG A 639 -29.56 -42.50 16.44
C ARG A 639 -28.32 -41.75 15.91
N LEU A 640 -27.32 -41.67 16.78
CA LEU A 640 -25.93 -41.34 16.47
C LEU A 640 -25.30 -42.50 15.69
N GLU A 641 -24.63 -42.22 14.58
CA GLU A 641 -23.56 -43.10 14.08
C GLU A 641 -22.33 -42.27 13.68
N ARG A 642 -21.19 -42.72 14.22
CA ARG A 642 -19.82 -42.29 13.96
C ARG A 642 -19.30 -42.93 12.65
N PRO A 643 -18.20 -42.41 12.07
CA PRO A 643 -17.75 -42.74 10.72
C PRO A 643 -16.92 -44.04 10.68
N PRO A 644 -16.75 -44.69 9.51
CA PRO A 644 -15.80 -45.77 9.36
C PRO A 644 -14.41 -45.26 8.99
N GLN A 645 -13.39 -45.82 9.65
CA GLN A 645 -11.99 -45.83 9.26
C GLN A 645 -11.60 -47.20 8.68
N MET A 646 -10.42 -47.22 8.06
CA MET A 646 -9.57 -48.34 7.59
C MET A 646 -9.76 -48.69 6.10
N SER A 647 -8.76 -48.93 5.26
CA SER A 647 -7.28 -48.83 5.29
C SER A 647 -6.78 -49.22 3.85
N PRO A 648 -5.47 -49.24 3.53
CA PRO A 648 -4.92 -48.98 2.20
C PRO A 648 -4.80 -50.22 1.30
N ARG A 649 -4.78 -50.01 -0.03
CA ARG A 649 -4.29 -50.99 -0.99
C ARG A 649 -3.15 -50.43 -1.83
N LEU A 650 -1.95 -50.90 -1.52
CA LEU A 650 -0.80 -50.98 -2.40
C LEU A 650 -1.13 -51.84 -3.64
N ARG A 651 -0.70 -51.40 -4.82
CA ARG A 651 -0.18 -52.30 -5.86
C ARG A 651 1.03 -51.65 -6.53
N SER A 652 2.18 -52.30 -6.36
CA SER A 652 3.41 -52.07 -7.10
C SER A 652 3.30 -52.67 -8.50
N LEU A 653 3.86 -52.02 -9.51
CA LEU A 653 4.49 -52.69 -10.63
C LEU A 653 5.89 -52.10 -10.83
N ARG A 654 6.85 -53.02 -10.95
CA ARG A 654 8.30 -52.81 -11.00
C ARG A 654 8.75 -52.55 -12.44
N VAL A 655 9.78 -51.69 -12.54
CA VAL A 655 11.05 -51.83 -13.27
C VAL A 655 11.01 -52.00 -14.80
N ASN A 656 11.62 -51.03 -15.49
CA ASN A 656 12.79 -51.31 -16.32
C ASN A 656 13.81 -50.15 -16.26
N SER A 657 15.03 -50.54 -15.91
CA SER A 657 16.26 -49.76 -15.93
C SER A 657 16.86 -49.80 -17.34
N ASP A 658 17.47 -48.70 -17.78
CA ASP A 658 18.76 -48.79 -18.45
C ASP A 658 19.58 -47.50 -18.31
N LYS A 659 20.86 -47.71 -18.02
CA LYS A 659 21.93 -46.73 -17.80
C LYS A 659 22.41 -46.18 -19.15
N HIS A 660 22.87 -44.93 -19.21
CA HIS A 660 24.15 -44.55 -19.85
C HIS A 660 24.54 -43.08 -19.57
N LEU A 661 25.63 -42.95 -18.82
CA LEU A 661 26.80 -42.05 -18.96
C LEU A 661 26.63 -40.56 -19.35
N ILE A 662 27.20 -39.73 -18.47
CA ILE A 662 27.55 -38.30 -18.58
C ILE A 662 28.70 -38.12 -19.61
N PRO A 663 28.80 -36.96 -20.30
CA PRO A 663 29.86 -36.00 -19.94
C PRO A 663 29.42 -34.52 -19.94
N SER A 664 30.12 -33.75 -19.10
CA SER A 664 30.06 -32.30 -18.93
C SER A 664 30.62 -31.51 -20.12
N PRO A 665 30.40 -30.18 -20.15
CA PRO A 665 31.47 -29.30 -20.61
C PRO A 665 31.75 -28.11 -19.68
N ARG A 666 33.06 -27.89 -19.46
CA ARG A 666 33.68 -26.70 -18.88
C ARG A 666 33.80 -25.55 -19.91
N PRO A 667 34.00 -24.30 -19.46
CA PRO A 667 33.86 -23.10 -20.29
C PRO A 667 35.13 -22.75 -21.08
N ARG A 668 34.96 -22.21 -22.29
CA ARG A 668 36.06 -21.65 -23.11
C ARG A 668 36.30 -20.18 -22.78
N ILE A 669 37.55 -19.91 -22.45
CA ILE A 669 38.22 -18.62 -22.38
C ILE A 669 38.54 -18.15 -23.81
N ILE A 670 38.23 -16.90 -24.16
CA ILE A 670 38.90 -16.17 -25.25
C ILE A 670 39.27 -14.78 -24.73
N ARG A 671 40.53 -14.42 -24.92
CA ARG A 671 41.20 -13.17 -24.54
C ARG A 671 41.84 -12.58 -25.81
N ARG A 672 41.94 -11.24 -25.84
CA ARG A 672 42.71 -10.36 -26.76
C ARG A 672 42.01 -10.05 -28.10
N SER A 673 42.07 -8.85 -28.69
CA SER A 673 42.99 -7.72 -28.52
C SER A 673 42.37 -6.40 -29.01
N SER A 674 42.93 -5.31 -28.50
CA SER A 674 42.84 -3.91 -28.91
C SER A 674 43.30 -3.62 -30.35
N SER A 675 42.65 -2.67 -31.01
CA SER A 675 43.30 -1.63 -31.84
C SER A 675 42.27 -0.56 -32.20
N GLY A 676 42.54 0.70 -31.84
CA GLY A 676 41.80 1.85 -32.34
C GLY A 676 42.26 2.24 -33.75
N HIS A 677 41.43 3.01 -34.44
CA HIS A 677 41.88 4.16 -35.22
C HIS A 677 40.70 5.11 -35.48
N VAL A 678 41.01 6.37 -35.22
CA VAL A 678 40.32 7.61 -35.59
C VAL A 678 40.37 7.78 -37.12
N SER A 679 39.31 8.34 -37.72
CA SER A 679 39.40 9.54 -38.58
C SER A 679 38.05 9.94 -39.16
N ASP A 680 37.78 11.24 -39.02
CA ASP A 680 36.76 12.06 -39.68
C ASP A 680 36.80 11.97 -41.20
N SER A 681 35.67 12.29 -41.87
CA SER A 681 35.55 13.37 -42.87
C SER A 681 34.19 13.30 -43.58
N GLU A 682 33.35 14.29 -43.28
CA GLU A 682 32.61 15.20 -44.17
C GLU A 682 32.26 14.83 -45.63
N LEU A 683 31.07 15.34 -46.01
CA LEU A 683 30.57 15.76 -47.33
C LEU A 683 30.04 14.67 -48.29
N THR A 684 28.72 14.50 -48.31
CA THR A 684 27.84 14.98 -49.41
C THR A 684 26.37 14.96 -49.00
#